data_AF-A0A6I9L3Q7-F1
#
_entry.id   AF-A0A6I9L3Q7-F1
#
_cell.length_a   1.000
_cell.length_b   1.000
_cell.length_c   1.000
_cell.angle_alpha   90.00
_cell.angle_beta   90.00
_cell.angle_gamma   90.00
#
_symmetry.space_group_name_H-M   'P 1'
#
loop_
_entity.id
_entity.type
_entity.pdbx_description
1 polymer ?
#
loop_
_entity_poly.entity_id
_entity_poly.type
_entity_poly.pdbx_seq_one_letter_code
_entity_poly.pdbx_strand_id
1 'polypeptide(L)'
;MSSEFLSELPWEDGFAIPVANQENKMLEDQLSKLQKEKSNLQDQLRDYEDRINSMTSHLKNVNQEFLFTQSLCKAREYEIESEEHFKAIAERELGRVKDEIQKLQKEMDTIQERKSDKETGIFKATQKLDGLKCQMNWDQQALEAWLEESAHKDNDSLTLQKYSKQDDNKIRALTLQLERLTLECNEKRKLLDNELTETLSAQLELDKAAQDFRKIHLERQELIRQWESTIHQMQRRDQEIDNCALTLARIKQEIREKEGVVKEKIKFLESEVGNNVEYERRISLAERKVLKYRVDYQQHEASRSQLKDELDTLKATLNRTSSDLEALRKNISKVKKDIHGEASKLQKLKRHNEVVKQKLKMITEKTISVEEKATNMEDMLKEEEKGVKEVEVQLNIVKDVLFKKVQELQNETMKEKALVSEIEGTKSSLKHLNQRLHKLDFETLKQQEIMYSQDFYIQQVERRMSRLKGEINSEEKQALEAKIVELKKTLDEKKSTLSLLESQIKKLHNDLYFIKKSNGKNNDEKQSLTNKISELHLFVDRSEKELNKARAAKQDLMIEDNLLKLEVKRTREMLYSKAEEVLSLEKRKQQLSAAMEERAEEIKVHKAMLASQIRYVDQQRQTVSAEFHERLSKIDKLKNRYEILTVVMLPPEGEEEKTQAYYVIKAAQEKEELQREGDSLDAKINKAEKEIYALQNTLQVLNSCNNNYKQSFKKVTPSSDEYGLKIQLEEQKRAAEEKYRYKQRQIREIQEDIQSMENTFEVIEHLTNNVKEKLSEKQTYSLQLRKETEEQQPKMERVTKQCARLRREIRILKETNEETLEEQDIQLREIKQFHKDIDQMLVNVMENAEMHIILQTYFEQNGLELPTAKGPSSRSSSQSSHLSLRSPESPGSPASPVSAKVLQISFPGSPTESNGSRSPSNGSNSSTPKGKKPSK
;
A
#
# COMPACT_ATOMS: atom_id res chain seq x y z
N MET A 1 99.54 137.19 -80.68
CA MET A 1 98.08 137.42 -80.66
C MET A 1 97.45 136.47 -79.65
N SER A 2 96.38 136.86 -78.99
CA SER A 2 95.93 136.25 -77.72
C SER A 2 95.36 134.84 -77.89
N SER A 3 95.73 133.96 -76.96
CA SER A 3 95.14 132.63 -76.78
C SER A 3 93.68 132.70 -76.29
N GLU A 4 93.32 133.74 -75.55
CA GLU A 4 91.98 133.91 -74.96
C GLU A 4 90.93 134.31 -76.01
N PHE A 5 91.28 135.17 -76.99
CA PHE A 5 90.31 135.69 -77.97
C PHE A 5 89.84 134.66 -79.00
N LEU A 6 90.59 133.56 -79.20
CA LEU A 6 90.14 132.45 -80.05
C LEU A 6 89.36 131.38 -79.28
N SER A 7 89.39 131.39 -77.95
CA SER A 7 88.51 130.57 -77.10
C SER A 7 87.17 131.23 -76.76
N GLU A 8 87.02 132.53 -76.98
CA GLU A 8 85.78 133.29 -76.69
C GLU A 8 84.78 133.36 -77.87
N LEU A 9 85.04 132.65 -78.97
CA LEU A 9 84.10 132.52 -80.09
C LEU A 9 83.26 131.23 -79.96
N PRO A 10 81.93 131.32 -79.75
CA PRO A 10 81.07 130.15 -79.58
C PRO A 10 80.75 129.49 -80.93
N TRP A 11 81.59 128.53 -81.31
CA TRP A 11 81.29 127.59 -82.40
C TRP A 11 80.49 126.41 -81.82
N GLU A 12 79.17 126.57 -81.70
CA GLU A 12 78.28 125.50 -81.21
C GLU A 12 78.28 124.28 -82.13
N ASP A 13 78.05 123.08 -81.56
CA ASP A 13 78.07 121.79 -82.27
C ASP A 13 77.04 121.74 -83.40
N GLY A 14 77.49 122.00 -84.63
CA GLY A 14 76.67 122.02 -85.82
C GLY A 14 77.50 122.14 -87.10
N PHE A 15 76.87 121.95 -88.26
CA PHE A 15 77.57 121.93 -89.56
C PHE A 15 78.01 123.31 -90.07
N ALA A 16 78.00 124.32 -89.20
CA ALA A 16 78.38 125.71 -89.45
C ALA A 16 79.90 125.88 -89.58
N ILE A 17 80.49 125.24 -90.59
CA ILE A 17 81.79 125.66 -91.13
C ILE A 17 81.65 127.14 -91.54
N PRO A 18 82.59 128.03 -91.18
CA PRO A 18 82.63 129.38 -91.73
C PRO A 18 83.06 129.35 -93.20
N VAL A 19 82.17 128.89 -94.07
CA VAL A 19 82.37 128.90 -95.52
C VAL A 19 82.22 130.34 -96.00
N ALA A 20 83.26 130.85 -96.64
CA ALA A 20 83.36 132.25 -97.05
C ALA A 20 82.48 132.63 -98.27
N ASN A 21 81.34 131.96 -98.50
CA ASN A 21 80.49 132.24 -99.66
C ASN A 21 79.00 131.92 -99.43
N GLN A 22 78.13 132.65 -100.14
CA GLN A 22 76.76 132.93 -99.68
C GLN A 22 75.68 131.95 -100.18
N GLU A 23 75.92 131.20 -101.26
CA GLU A 23 74.94 130.29 -101.87
C GLU A 23 74.57 129.11 -100.98
N ASN A 24 75.55 128.53 -100.26
CA ASN A 24 75.37 127.31 -99.46
C ASN A 24 74.29 127.45 -98.38
N LYS A 25 74.10 128.66 -97.84
CA LYS A 25 73.12 128.93 -96.78
C LYS A 25 71.66 128.74 -97.23
N MET A 26 71.36 128.91 -98.52
CA MET A 26 70.00 128.76 -99.05
C MET A 26 69.54 127.30 -99.18
N LEU A 27 70.48 126.35 -99.29
CA LEU A 27 70.18 124.92 -99.42
C LEU A 27 69.87 124.28 -98.06
N GLU A 28 70.51 124.75 -97.00
CA GLU A 28 70.33 124.29 -95.62
C GLU A 28 68.89 124.56 -95.11
N ASP A 29 68.36 125.76 -95.39
CA ASP A 29 66.98 126.16 -95.05
C ASP A 29 65.90 125.27 -95.69
N GLN A 30 66.11 124.79 -96.93
CA GLN A 30 65.15 123.92 -97.61
C GLN A 30 65.11 122.51 -96.99
N LEU A 31 66.27 121.96 -96.65
CA LEU A 31 66.42 120.64 -96.04
C LEU A 31 65.66 120.55 -94.70
N SER A 32 65.71 121.64 -93.91
CA SER A 32 65.01 121.76 -92.61
C SER A 32 63.48 121.60 -92.68
N LYS A 33 62.85 121.88 -93.82
CA LYS A 33 61.39 121.88 -93.97
C LYS A 33 60.84 120.48 -94.23
N LEU A 34 61.39 119.78 -95.22
CA LEU A 34 61.00 118.41 -95.56
C LEU A 34 61.16 117.44 -94.37
N GLN A 35 62.16 117.70 -93.52
CA GLN A 35 62.43 116.89 -92.33
C GLN A 35 61.33 117.00 -91.26
N LYS A 36 60.51 118.07 -91.27
CA LYS A 36 59.36 118.27 -90.35
C LYS A 36 58.06 117.65 -90.86
N GLU A 37 57.88 117.52 -92.17
CA GLU A 37 56.69 116.82 -92.71
C GLU A 37 56.78 115.31 -92.49
N LYS A 38 58.00 114.75 -92.56
CA LYS A 38 58.27 113.34 -92.28
C LYS A 38 57.86 112.91 -90.86
N SER A 39 58.14 113.72 -89.83
CA SER A 39 57.81 113.36 -88.44
C SER A 39 56.31 113.24 -88.22
N ASN A 40 55.52 114.23 -88.68
CA ASN A 40 54.07 114.25 -88.47
C ASN A 40 53.36 113.02 -89.04
N LEU A 41 53.84 112.45 -90.16
CA LEU A 41 53.29 111.23 -90.74
C LEU A 41 53.74 109.96 -89.99
N GLN A 42 54.91 109.95 -89.35
CA GLN A 42 55.33 108.85 -88.48
C GLN A 42 54.54 108.81 -87.16
N ASP A 43 54.13 109.97 -86.65
CA ASP A 43 53.31 110.06 -85.43
C ASP A 43 51.90 109.49 -85.64
N GLN A 44 51.22 109.88 -86.72
CA GLN A 44 49.89 109.33 -87.05
C GLN A 44 49.89 107.81 -87.26
N LEU A 45 51.00 107.24 -87.72
CA LEU A 45 51.11 105.78 -87.92
C LEU A 45 51.17 105.05 -86.57
N ARG A 46 51.92 105.59 -85.60
CA ARG A 46 52.00 105.05 -84.23
C ARG A 46 50.63 105.03 -83.54
N ASP A 47 49.84 106.09 -83.66
CA ASP A 47 48.48 106.16 -83.08
C ASP A 47 47.57 105.00 -83.55
N TYR A 48 47.69 104.58 -84.81
CA TYR A 48 46.94 103.43 -85.33
C TYR A 48 47.51 102.09 -84.86
N GLU A 49 48.83 101.95 -84.78
CA GLU A 49 49.48 100.73 -84.25
C GLU A 49 49.12 100.50 -82.78
N ASP A 50 49.15 101.54 -81.93
CA ASP A 50 48.75 101.45 -80.52
C ASP A 50 47.26 101.13 -80.33
N ARG A 51 46.40 101.65 -81.23
CA ARG A 51 44.97 101.27 -81.25
C ARG A 51 44.77 99.79 -81.61
N ILE A 52 45.54 99.26 -82.57
CA ILE A 52 45.48 97.84 -82.95
C ILE A 52 46.04 96.96 -81.82
N ASN A 53 47.14 97.38 -81.18
CA ASN A 53 47.75 96.70 -80.05
C ASN A 53 46.79 96.59 -78.85
N SER A 54 46.11 97.68 -78.48
CA SER A 54 45.13 97.69 -77.38
C SER A 54 43.92 96.80 -77.66
N MET A 55 43.35 96.84 -78.88
CA MET A 55 42.27 95.93 -79.27
C MET A 55 42.71 94.45 -79.29
N THR A 56 43.93 94.18 -79.75
CA THR A 56 44.52 92.83 -79.74
C THR A 56 44.77 92.33 -78.31
N SER A 57 45.13 93.21 -77.38
CA SER A 57 45.23 92.85 -75.96
C SER A 57 43.86 92.58 -75.35
N HIS A 58 42.84 93.38 -75.67
CA HIS A 58 41.48 93.14 -75.17
C HIS A 58 40.95 91.77 -75.65
N LEU A 59 41.19 91.41 -76.91
CA LEU A 59 40.80 90.10 -77.44
C LEU A 59 41.55 88.93 -76.78
N LYS A 60 42.83 89.11 -76.40
CA LYS A 60 43.57 88.13 -75.58
C LYS A 60 42.91 87.95 -74.20
N ASN A 61 42.53 89.05 -73.54
CA ASN A 61 41.86 89.00 -72.24
C ASN A 61 40.50 88.30 -72.34
N VAL A 62 39.67 88.60 -73.35
CA VAL A 62 38.38 87.91 -73.58
C VAL A 62 38.57 86.41 -73.81
N ASN A 63 39.63 86.01 -74.55
CA ASN A 63 39.95 84.59 -74.72
C ASN A 63 40.46 83.93 -73.42
N GLN A 64 41.11 84.67 -72.53
CA GLN A 64 41.48 84.17 -71.19
C GLN A 64 40.23 83.98 -70.32
N GLU A 65 39.30 84.93 -70.29
CA GLU A 65 38.01 84.79 -69.59
C GLU A 65 37.18 83.62 -70.13
N PHE A 66 37.21 83.38 -71.45
CA PHE A 66 36.58 82.20 -72.06
C PHE A 66 37.24 80.88 -71.59
N LEU A 67 38.58 80.83 -71.51
CA LEU A 67 39.30 79.66 -71.01
C LEU A 67 39.08 79.45 -69.50
N PHE A 68 39.01 80.53 -68.71
CA PHE A 68 38.68 80.45 -67.28
C PHE A 68 37.26 79.95 -67.06
N THR A 69 36.26 80.49 -67.76
CA THR A 69 34.87 80.00 -67.69
C THR A 69 34.73 78.58 -68.20
N GLN A 70 35.44 78.18 -69.27
CA GLN A 70 35.49 76.77 -69.70
C GLN A 70 36.13 75.86 -68.64
N SER A 71 37.17 76.31 -67.95
CA SER A 71 37.78 75.54 -66.86
C SER A 71 36.87 75.43 -65.63
N LEU A 72 36.08 76.47 -65.35
CA LEU A 72 35.07 76.48 -64.28
C LEU A 72 33.89 75.55 -64.59
N CYS A 73 33.44 75.49 -65.85
CA CYS A 73 32.46 74.49 -66.28
C CYS A 73 32.98 73.07 -66.08
N LYS A 74 34.24 72.78 -66.45
CA LYS A 74 34.86 71.45 -66.22
C LYS A 74 35.03 71.13 -64.73
N ALA A 75 35.39 72.12 -63.91
CA ALA A 75 35.41 71.95 -62.46
C ALA A 75 34.00 71.57 -61.93
N ARG A 76 32.94 72.22 -62.45
CA ARG A 76 31.56 71.85 -62.12
C ARG A 76 31.13 70.48 -62.66
N GLU A 77 31.61 70.06 -63.82
CA GLU A 77 31.40 68.70 -64.33
C GLU A 77 32.03 67.67 -63.38
N TYR A 78 33.29 67.87 -62.94
CA TYR A 78 33.94 66.99 -61.96
C TYR A 78 33.30 67.05 -60.56
N GLU A 79 32.80 68.21 -60.13
CA GLU A 79 32.03 68.31 -58.89
C GLU A 79 30.74 67.49 -58.97
N ILE A 80 30.01 67.55 -60.09
CA ILE A 80 28.80 66.74 -60.33
C ILE A 80 29.14 65.24 -60.37
N GLU A 81 30.20 64.83 -61.07
CA GLU A 81 30.67 63.43 -61.06
C GLU A 81 31.02 62.97 -59.62
N SER A 82 31.59 63.87 -58.80
CA SER A 82 31.87 63.59 -57.39
C SER A 82 30.59 63.48 -56.55
N GLU A 83 29.59 64.33 -56.78
CA GLU A 83 28.28 64.26 -56.12
C GLU A 83 27.51 62.98 -56.51
N GLU A 84 27.57 62.57 -57.78
CA GLU A 84 27.01 61.28 -58.23
C GLU A 84 27.73 60.10 -57.59
N HIS A 85 29.06 60.15 -57.45
CA HIS A 85 29.83 59.14 -56.74
C HIS A 85 29.51 59.09 -55.23
N PHE A 86 29.41 60.24 -54.57
CA PHE A 86 28.97 60.32 -53.17
C PHE A 86 27.54 59.83 -52.97
N LYS A 87 26.63 60.16 -53.89
CA LYS A 87 25.26 59.62 -53.93
C LYS A 87 25.27 58.10 -54.10
N ALA A 88 26.09 57.55 -55.00
CA ALA A 88 26.21 56.11 -55.18
C ALA A 88 26.82 55.39 -53.95
N ILE A 89 27.69 56.05 -53.18
CA ILE A 89 28.14 55.58 -51.86
C ILE A 89 26.98 55.64 -50.86
N ALA A 90 26.26 56.76 -50.78
CA ALA A 90 25.14 56.93 -49.86
C ALA A 90 23.98 55.95 -50.16
N GLU A 91 23.73 55.62 -51.42
CA GLU A 91 22.75 54.60 -51.84
C GLU A 91 23.22 53.18 -51.47
N ARG A 92 24.53 52.88 -51.57
CA ARG A 92 25.12 51.62 -51.09
C ARG A 92 25.07 51.48 -49.58
N GLU A 93 25.40 52.54 -48.83
CA GLU A 93 25.26 52.56 -47.37
C GLU A 93 23.80 52.52 -46.93
N LEU A 94 22.89 53.20 -47.63
CA LEU A 94 21.44 53.07 -47.42
C LEU A 94 20.96 51.64 -47.69
N GLY A 95 21.53 50.95 -48.68
CA GLY A 95 21.31 49.52 -48.92
C GLY A 95 21.81 48.66 -47.77
N ARG A 96 23.06 48.84 -47.34
CA ARG A 96 23.66 48.14 -46.19
C ARG A 96 22.85 48.34 -44.91
N VAL A 97 22.42 49.58 -44.63
CA VAL A 97 21.58 49.94 -43.49
C VAL A 97 20.16 49.39 -43.62
N LYS A 98 19.57 49.30 -44.83
CA LYS A 98 18.29 48.60 -45.05
C LYS A 98 18.41 47.10 -44.78
N ASP A 99 19.50 46.45 -45.18
CA ASP A 99 19.76 45.04 -44.89
C ASP A 99 20.04 44.80 -43.40
N GLU A 100 20.70 45.74 -42.74
CA GLU A 100 20.92 45.76 -41.28
C GLU A 100 19.60 45.95 -40.52
N ILE A 101 18.74 46.89 -40.95
CA ILE A 101 17.37 47.06 -40.44
C ILE A 101 16.54 45.80 -40.69
N GLN A 102 16.65 45.12 -41.84
CA GLN A 102 15.94 43.86 -42.09
C GLN A 102 16.44 42.71 -41.19
N LYS A 103 17.72 42.68 -40.83
CA LYS A 103 18.26 41.72 -39.84
C LYS A 103 17.73 42.04 -38.45
N LEU A 104 17.82 43.30 -38.02
CA LEU A 104 17.31 43.78 -36.73
C LEU A 104 15.77 43.61 -36.61
N GLN A 105 15.02 43.77 -37.70
CA GLN A 105 13.59 43.47 -37.75
C GLN A 105 13.35 41.98 -37.52
N LYS A 106 14.05 41.07 -38.24
CA LYS A 106 13.93 39.63 -38.02
C LYS A 106 14.36 39.21 -36.61
N GLU A 107 15.39 39.85 -36.05
CA GLU A 107 15.79 39.65 -34.67
C GLU A 107 14.69 40.12 -33.70
N MET A 108 14.09 41.30 -33.92
CA MET A 108 12.95 41.80 -33.16
C MET A 108 11.73 40.88 -33.29
N ASP A 109 11.44 40.34 -34.48
CA ASP A 109 10.37 39.37 -34.72
C ASP A 109 10.62 38.10 -33.89
N THR A 110 11.83 37.52 -33.93
CA THR A 110 12.16 36.35 -33.08
C THR A 110 12.20 36.69 -31.59
N ILE A 111 12.51 37.92 -31.20
CA ILE A 111 12.39 38.40 -29.82
C ILE A 111 10.92 38.53 -29.42
N GLN A 112 10.03 38.93 -30.33
CA GLN A 112 8.59 39.03 -30.12
C GLN A 112 7.91 37.65 -30.09
N GLU A 113 8.36 36.69 -30.90
CA GLU A 113 7.99 35.27 -30.78
C GLU A 113 8.43 34.71 -29.43
N ARG A 114 9.72 34.86 -29.06
CA ARG A 114 10.24 34.44 -27.75
C ARG A 114 9.50 35.13 -26.60
N LYS A 115 9.15 36.40 -26.73
CA LYS A 115 8.35 37.15 -25.75
C LYS A 115 6.95 36.54 -25.64
N SER A 116 6.31 36.18 -26.76
CA SER A 116 5.01 35.50 -26.78
C SER A 116 5.08 34.09 -26.16
N ASP A 117 6.17 33.34 -26.39
CA ASP A 117 6.43 32.06 -25.72
C ASP A 117 6.65 32.24 -24.20
N LYS A 118 7.35 33.30 -23.78
CA LYS A 118 7.49 33.62 -22.35
C LYS A 118 6.19 34.12 -21.75
N GLU A 119 5.38 34.91 -22.45
CA GLU A 119 4.10 35.42 -21.97
C GLU A 119 3.05 34.31 -21.88
N THR A 120 2.96 33.42 -22.87
CA THR A 120 2.10 32.23 -22.78
C THR A 120 2.64 31.21 -21.76
N GLY A 121 3.96 31.13 -21.56
CA GLY A 121 4.59 30.35 -20.50
C GLY A 121 4.26 30.90 -19.11
N ILE A 122 4.37 32.22 -18.92
CA ILE A 122 3.98 32.94 -17.70
C ILE A 122 2.48 32.78 -17.46
N PHE A 123 1.62 32.93 -18.47
CA PHE A 123 0.18 32.71 -18.34
C PHE A 123 -0.15 31.29 -17.89
N LYS A 124 0.46 30.26 -18.51
CA LYS A 124 0.32 28.85 -18.08
C LYS A 124 0.87 28.61 -16.67
N ALA A 125 1.94 29.31 -16.27
CA ALA A 125 2.49 29.25 -14.92
C ALA A 125 1.58 29.94 -13.89
N THR A 126 1.02 31.11 -14.22
CA THR A 126 0.05 31.84 -13.39
C THR A 126 -1.24 31.05 -13.24
N GLN A 127 -1.78 30.47 -14.31
CA GLN A 127 -2.95 29.59 -14.24
C GLN A 127 -2.70 28.36 -13.34
N LYS A 128 -1.50 27.77 -13.39
CA LYS A 128 -1.10 26.70 -12.46
C LYS A 128 -0.94 27.21 -11.03
N LEU A 129 -0.37 28.39 -10.83
CA LEU A 129 -0.15 29.02 -9.53
C LEU A 129 -1.48 29.40 -8.87
N ASP A 130 -2.45 29.90 -9.63
CA ASP A 130 -3.80 30.19 -9.14
C ASP A 130 -4.61 28.90 -8.90
N GLY A 131 -4.41 27.86 -9.72
CA GLY A 131 -4.90 26.51 -9.42
C GLY A 131 -4.34 25.98 -8.09
N LEU A 132 -3.04 26.17 -7.84
CA LEU A 132 -2.38 25.82 -6.58
C LEU A 132 -2.80 26.71 -5.41
N LYS A 133 -3.13 28.00 -5.61
CA LYS A 133 -3.74 28.86 -4.56
C LYS A 133 -5.13 28.35 -4.20
N CYS A 134 -5.96 28.03 -5.19
CA CYS A 134 -7.28 27.45 -4.96
C CYS A 134 -7.15 26.13 -4.19
N GLN A 135 -6.24 25.25 -4.62
CA GLN A 135 -5.96 24.01 -3.90
C GLN A 135 -5.48 24.28 -2.47
N MET A 136 -4.51 25.18 -2.26
CA MET A 136 -4.00 25.55 -0.93
C MET A 136 -5.09 26.13 -0.02
N ASN A 137 -6.04 26.89 -0.57
CA ASN A 137 -7.19 27.41 0.18
C ASN A 137 -8.17 26.29 0.56
N TRP A 138 -8.41 25.32 -0.34
CA TRP A 138 -9.19 24.11 -0.03
C TRP A 138 -8.48 23.23 1.01
N ASP A 139 -7.17 23.03 0.88
CA ASP A 139 -6.33 22.26 1.80
C ASP A 139 -6.27 22.95 3.18
N GLN A 140 -6.23 24.29 3.23
CA GLN A 140 -6.35 25.07 4.47
C GLN A 140 -7.73 24.91 5.12
N GLN A 141 -8.83 25.10 4.38
CA GLN A 141 -10.19 24.94 4.91
C GLN A 141 -10.46 23.50 5.38
N ALA A 142 -9.92 22.51 4.67
CA ALA A 142 -9.94 21.12 5.10
C ALA A 142 -9.12 20.92 6.39
N LEU A 143 -7.91 21.49 6.49
CA LEU A 143 -7.07 21.40 7.68
C LEU A 143 -7.73 22.07 8.90
N GLU A 144 -8.34 23.23 8.73
CA GLU A 144 -9.09 23.93 9.77
C GLU A 144 -10.27 23.06 10.27
N ALA A 145 -11.07 22.48 9.37
CA ALA A 145 -12.13 21.55 9.73
C ALA A 145 -11.61 20.25 10.40
N TRP A 146 -10.46 19.72 9.97
CA TRP A 146 -9.81 18.57 10.63
C TRP A 146 -9.29 18.92 12.02
N LEU A 147 -8.81 20.14 12.26
CA LEU A 147 -8.36 20.61 13.57
C LEU A 147 -9.54 20.84 14.52
N GLU A 148 -10.66 21.39 14.03
CA GLU A 148 -11.91 21.51 14.81
C GLU A 148 -12.47 20.12 15.17
N GLU A 149 -12.58 19.20 14.20
CA GLU A 149 -13.04 17.82 14.46
C GLU A 149 -12.09 17.07 15.39
N SER A 150 -10.77 17.27 15.28
CA SER A 150 -9.79 16.72 16.24
C SER A 150 -10.00 17.29 17.64
N ALA A 151 -10.18 18.60 17.78
CA ALA A 151 -10.44 19.23 19.08
C ALA A 151 -11.78 18.74 19.68
N HIS A 152 -12.79 18.49 18.86
CA HIS A 152 -14.02 17.82 19.29
C HIS A 152 -13.75 16.38 19.76
N LYS A 153 -12.99 15.58 18.99
CA LYS A 153 -12.64 14.19 19.38
C LYS A 153 -11.78 14.12 20.64
N ASP A 154 -10.88 15.06 20.87
CA ASP A 154 -10.08 15.13 22.09
C ASP A 154 -10.94 15.52 23.31
N ASN A 155 -11.89 16.44 23.14
CA ASN A 155 -12.88 16.74 24.18
C ASN A 155 -13.80 15.53 24.48
N ASP A 156 -14.33 14.86 23.44
CA ASP A 156 -15.11 13.63 23.58
C ASP A 156 -14.30 12.56 24.33
N SER A 157 -13.05 12.32 23.92
CA SER A 157 -12.10 11.40 24.58
C SER A 157 -11.89 11.74 26.05
N LEU A 158 -11.75 13.02 26.40
CA LEU A 158 -11.65 13.48 27.79
C LEU A 158 -12.95 13.28 28.58
N THR A 159 -14.14 13.31 27.96
CA THR A 159 -15.40 12.94 28.64
C THR A 159 -15.53 11.42 28.80
N LEU A 160 -15.21 10.63 27.78
CA LEU A 160 -15.19 9.16 27.83
C LEU A 160 -14.20 8.66 28.88
N GLN A 161 -13.02 9.28 29.03
CA GLN A 161 -12.07 8.94 30.08
C GLN A 161 -12.60 9.28 31.49
N LYS A 162 -13.42 10.33 31.64
CA LYS A 162 -14.08 10.66 32.91
C LYS A 162 -15.16 9.63 33.26
N TYR A 163 -16.00 9.23 32.30
CA TYR A 163 -17.00 8.19 32.51
C TYR A 163 -16.35 6.83 32.78
N SER A 164 -15.36 6.42 31.98
CA SER A 164 -14.58 5.21 32.22
C SER A 164 -14.00 5.15 33.64
N LYS A 165 -13.48 6.26 34.19
CA LYS A 165 -12.99 6.34 35.58
C LYS A 165 -14.11 6.25 36.64
N GLN A 166 -15.33 6.67 36.33
CA GLN A 166 -16.51 6.50 37.19
C GLN A 166 -17.02 5.06 37.15
N ASP A 167 -17.12 4.48 35.95
CA ASP A 167 -17.51 3.08 35.74
C ASP A 167 -16.53 2.12 36.40
N ASP A 168 -15.22 2.35 36.25
CA ASP A 168 -14.15 1.63 36.94
C ASP A 168 -14.34 1.61 38.47
N ASN A 169 -14.69 2.75 39.06
CA ASN A 169 -14.98 2.85 40.49
C ASN A 169 -16.27 2.12 40.87
N LYS A 170 -17.30 2.17 40.01
CA LYS A 170 -18.56 1.45 40.22
C LYS A 170 -18.38 -0.06 40.08
N ILE A 171 -17.58 -0.52 39.12
CA ILE A 171 -17.18 -1.91 38.92
C ILE A 171 -16.40 -2.39 40.15
N ARG A 172 -15.36 -1.67 40.61
CA ARG A 172 -14.63 -2.02 41.84
C ARG A 172 -15.55 -2.16 43.05
N ALA A 173 -16.51 -1.26 43.23
CA ALA A 173 -17.50 -1.35 44.31
C ALA A 173 -18.46 -2.55 44.16
N LEU A 174 -18.90 -2.87 42.94
CA LEU A 174 -19.77 -4.02 42.65
C LEU A 174 -19.01 -5.36 42.79
N THR A 175 -17.74 -5.43 42.41
CA THR A 175 -16.88 -6.61 42.60
C THR A 175 -16.73 -6.93 44.09
N LEU A 176 -16.42 -5.93 44.93
CA LEU A 176 -16.34 -6.12 46.39
C LEU A 176 -17.69 -6.57 47.00
N GLN A 177 -18.81 -6.09 46.46
CA GLN A 177 -20.14 -6.56 46.87
C GLN A 177 -20.41 -8.02 46.43
N LEU A 178 -20.00 -8.39 45.21
CA LEU A 178 -20.11 -9.76 44.69
C LEU A 178 -19.21 -10.75 45.44
N GLU A 179 -17.97 -10.37 45.77
CA GLU A 179 -17.05 -11.17 46.58
C GLU A 179 -17.65 -11.43 47.97
N ARG A 180 -18.13 -10.38 48.64
CA ARG A 180 -18.80 -10.48 49.93
C ARG A 180 -20.04 -11.39 49.87
N LEU A 181 -20.95 -11.16 48.91
CA LEU A 181 -22.15 -11.99 48.75
C LEU A 181 -21.80 -13.44 48.38
N THR A 182 -20.70 -13.68 47.68
CA THR A 182 -20.22 -15.03 47.35
C THR A 182 -19.69 -15.75 48.59
N LEU A 183 -18.98 -15.05 49.49
CA LEU A 183 -18.58 -15.60 50.79
C LEU A 183 -19.81 -15.92 51.65
N GLU A 184 -20.74 -14.97 51.81
CA GLU A 184 -21.99 -15.17 52.58
C GLU A 184 -22.82 -16.35 52.01
N CYS A 185 -22.93 -16.48 50.68
CA CYS A 185 -23.58 -17.62 50.03
C CYS A 185 -22.85 -18.96 50.26
N ASN A 186 -21.52 -18.98 50.28
CA ASN A 186 -20.74 -20.19 50.55
C ASN A 186 -20.82 -20.61 52.02
N GLU A 187 -20.89 -19.66 52.97
CA GLU A 187 -21.16 -19.95 54.38
C GLU A 187 -22.58 -20.51 54.58
N LYS A 188 -23.59 -19.90 53.95
CA LYS A 188 -24.96 -20.42 53.99
C LYS A 188 -25.09 -21.80 53.34
N ARG A 189 -24.32 -22.09 52.28
CA ARG A 189 -24.26 -23.45 51.71
C ARG A 189 -23.64 -24.45 52.69
N LYS A 190 -22.49 -24.15 53.31
CA LYS A 190 -21.88 -25.04 54.32
C LYS A 190 -22.82 -25.33 55.50
N LEU A 191 -23.55 -24.32 55.97
CA LEU A 191 -24.57 -24.52 57.01
C LEU A 191 -25.70 -25.44 56.53
N LEU A 192 -26.23 -25.22 55.32
CA LEU A 192 -27.26 -26.09 54.74
C LEU A 192 -26.77 -27.53 54.52
N ASP A 193 -25.53 -27.71 54.07
CA ASP A 193 -24.91 -29.02 53.87
C ASP A 193 -24.77 -29.76 55.22
N ASN A 194 -24.35 -29.06 56.29
CA ASN A 194 -24.27 -29.61 57.65
C ASN A 194 -25.66 -30.04 58.17
N GLU A 195 -26.64 -29.14 58.14
CA GLU A 195 -28.03 -29.40 58.56
C GLU A 195 -28.65 -30.56 57.76
N LEU A 196 -28.31 -30.70 56.48
CA LEU A 196 -28.70 -31.84 55.64
C LEU A 196 -28.03 -33.15 56.09
N THR A 197 -26.75 -33.13 56.48
CA THR A 197 -26.11 -34.33 57.05
C THR A 197 -26.66 -34.72 58.43
N GLU A 198 -27.00 -33.75 59.29
CA GLU A 198 -27.58 -34.00 60.61
C GLU A 198 -29.03 -34.51 60.52
N THR A 199 -29.85 -33.93 59.63
CA THR A 199 -31.20 -34.44 59.37
C THR A 199 -31.19 -35.81 58.70
N LEU A 200 -30.23 -36.10 57.82
CA LEU A 200 -30.04 -37.43 57.23
C LEU A 200 -29.58 -38.46 58.26
N SER A 201 -28.67 -38.13 59.19
CA SER A 201 -28.28 -39.06 60.26
C SER A 201 -29.44 -39.32 61.23
N ALA A 202 -30.20 -38.28 61.61
CA ALA A 202 -31.41 -38.45 62.42
C ALA A 202 -32.48 -39.31 61.71
N GLN A 203 -32.64 -39.16 60.38
CA GLN A 203 -33.54 -40.05 59.62
C GLN A 203 -33.04 -41.50 59.61
N LEU A 204 -31.74 -41.73 59.44
CA LEU A 204 -31.16 -43.09 59.49
C LEU A 204 -31.30 -43.73 60.88
N GLU A 205 -31.18 -42.95 61.96
CA GLU A 205 -31.46 -43.41 63.32
C GLU A 205 -32.94 -43.74 63.53
N LEU A 206 -33.87 -42.93 63.01
CA LEU A 206 -35.30 -43.19 63.06
C LEU A 206 -35.70 -44.43 62.23
N ASP A 207 -35.16 -44.60 61.03
CA ASP A 207 -35.38 -45.79 60.20
C ASP A 207 -34.78 -47.05 60.85
N LYS A 208 -33.63 -46.93 61.53
CA LYS A 208 -33.04 -48.02 62.31
C LYS A 208 -33.90 -48.38 63.52
N ALA A 209 -34.36 -47.39 64.30
CA ALA A 209 -35.30 -47.60 65.39
C ALA A 209 -36.62 -48.23 64.91
N ALA A 210 -37.14 -47.81 63.74
CA ALA A 210 -38.33 -48.40 63.13
C ALA A 210 -38.13 -49.86 62.70
N GLN A 211 -36.94 -50.23 62.19
CA GLN A 211 -36.59 -51.63 61.94
C GLN A 211 -36.53 -52.45 63.23
N ASP A 212 -35.93 -51.91 64.28
CA ASP A 212 -35.81 -52.61 65.56
C ASP A 212 -37.16 -52.71 66.29
N PHE A 213 -38.05 -51.72 66.18
CA PHE A 213 -39.44 -51.84 66.61
C PHE A 213 -40.20 -52.93 65.86
N ARG A 214 -40.01 -53.07 64.53
CA ARG A 214 -40.60 -54.19 63.76
C ARG A 214 -40.06 -55.54 64.23
N LYS A 215 -38.75 -55.63 64.50
CA LYS A 215 -38.10 -56.84 65.04
C LYS A 215 -38.68 -57.22 66.41
N ILE A 216 -38.74 -56.28 67.34
CA ILE A 216 -39.33 -56.46 68.68
C ILE A 216 -40.83 -56.83 68.58
N HIS A 217 -41.57 -56.26 67.62
CA HIS A 217 -42.99 -56.60 67.44
C HIS A 217 -43.17 -58.02 66.88
N LEU A 218 -42.30 -58.48 65.97
CA LEU A 218 -42.29 -59.87 65.49
C LEU A 218 -41.89 -60.85 66.60
N GLU A 219 -40.86 -60.52 67.38
CA GLU A 219 -40.44 -61.31 68.56
C GLU A 219 -41.57 -61.39 69.60
N ARG A 220 -42.28 -60.30 69.85
CA ARG A 220 -43.48 -60.27 70.70
C ARG A 220 -44.63 -61.10 70.13
N GLN A 221 -44.88 -61.05 68.82
CA GLN A 221 -45.92 -61.87 68.18
C GLN A 221 -45.60 -63.37 68.26
N GLU A 222 -44.35 -63.75 68.01
CA GLU A 222 -43.90 -65.14 68.14
C GLU A 222 -43.97 -65.61 69.60
N LEU A 223 -43.59 -64.77 70.57
CA LEU A 223 -43.72 -65.08 71.99
C LEU A 223 -45.20 -65.22 72.42
N ILE A 224 -46.10 -64.39 71.91
CA ILE A 224 -47.55 -64.53 72.10
C ILE A 224 -48.05 -65.85 71.48
N ARG A 225 -47.65 -66.16 70.24
CA ARG A 225 -48.04 -67.41 69.54
C ARG A 225 -47.54 -68.66 70.29
N GLN A 226 -46.36 -68.60 70.89
CA GLN A 226 -45.84 -69.64 71.78
C GLN A 226 -46.68 -69.73 73.06
N TRP A 227 -47.05 -68.60 73.66
CA TRP A 227 -47.92 -68.55 74.85
C TRP A 227 -49.32 -69.14 74.58
N GLU A 228 -49.98 -68.72 73.49
CA GLU A 228 -51.24 -69.28 72.99
C GLU A 228 -51.12 -70.78 72.72
N SER A 229 -50.02 -71.24 72.13
CA SER A 229 -49.75 -72.67 71.95
C SER A 229 -49.64 -73.41 73.29
N THR A 230 -48.96 -72.84 74.30
CA THR A 230 -48.89 -73.45 75.64
C THR A 230 -50.24 -73.45 76.35
N ILE A 231 -51.06 -72.41 76.19
CA ILE A 231 -52.43 -72.35 76.73
C ILE A 231 -53.32 -73.41 76.06
N HIS A 232 -53.26 -73.57 74.74
CA HIS A 232 -54.00 -74.62 74.05
C HIS A 232 -53.50 -76.03 74.39
N GLN A 233 -52.21 -76.21 74.66
CA GLN A 233 -51.68 -77.48 75.18
C GLN A 233 -52.17 -77.75 76.60
N MET A 234 -52.24 -76.72 77.46
CA MET A 234 -52.82 -76.82 78.81
C MET A 234 -54.30 -77.15 78.76
N GLN A 235 -55.10 -76.43 77.96
CA GLN A 235 -56.53 -76.71 77.75
C GLN A 235 -56.79 -78.13 77.22
N ARG A 236 -55.94 -78.65 76.33
CA ARG A 236 -56.02 -80.06 75.91
C ARG A 236 -55.66 -81.02 77.04
N ARG A 237 -54.63 -80.71 77.84
CA ARG A 237 -54.28 -81.51 79.04
C ARG A 237 -55.41 -81.52 80.06
N ASP A 238 -56.07 -80.39 80.28
CA ASP A 238 -57.22 -80.28 81.19
C ASP A 238 -58.40 -81.11 80.65
N GLN A 239 -58.70 -81.02 79.35
CA GLN A 239 -59.71 -81.87 78.69
C GLN A 239 -59.34 -83.36 78.69
N GLU A 240 -58.06 -83.70 78.52
CA GLU A 240 -57.53 -85.08 78.64
C GLU A 240 -57.71 -85.58 80.09
N ILE A 241 -57.42 -84.74 81.09
CA ILE A 241 -57.61 -85.04 82.52
C ILE A 241 -59.10 -85.21 82.86
N ASP A 242 -59.99 -84.35 82.36
CA ASP A 242 -61.44 -84.48 82.54
C ASP A 242 -61.97 -85.76 81.87
N ASN A 243 -61.52 -86.09 80.66
CA ASN A 243 -61.86 -87.36 80.01
C ASN A 243 -61.29 -88.58 80.76
N CYS A 244 -60.10 -88.47 81.34
CA CYS A 244 -59.54 -89.48 82.25
C CYS A 244 -60.33 -89.58 83.56
N ALA A 245 -60.85 -88.47 84.10
CA ALA A 245 -61.69 -88.46 85.29
C ALA A 245 -63.07 -89.07 85.02
N LEU A 246 -63.68 -88.77 83.87
CA LEU A 246 -64.94 -89.37 83.42
C LEU A 246 -64.80 -90.88 83.15
N THR A 247 -63.72 -91.31 82.48
CA THR A 247 -63.46 -92.74 82.27
C THR A 247 -63.10 -93.46 83.57
N LEU A 248 -62.35 -92.84 84.49
CA LEU A 248 -62.16 -93.38 85.85
C LEU A 248 -63.46 -93.43 86.67
N ALA A 249 -64.35 -92.45 86.55
CA ALA A 249 -65.65 -92.45 87.21
C ALA A 249 -66.55 -93.57 86.66
N ARG A 250 -66.55 -93.76 85.33
CA ARG A 250 -67.22 -94.87 84.65
C ARG A 250 -66.66 -96.22 85.08
N ILE A 251 -65.34 -96.41 85.07
CA ILE A 251 -64.68 -97.65 85.53
C ILE A 251 -64.97 -97.90 87.01
N LYS A 252 -64.98 -96.87 87.87
CA LYS A 252 -65.41 -96.97 89.28
C LYS A 252 -66.90 -97.27 89.45
N GLN A 253 -67.76 -96.96 88.47
CA GLN A 253 -69.15 -97.40 88.45
C GLN A 253 -69.25 -98.86 87.99
N GLU A 254 -68.62 -99.22 86.86
CA GLU A 254 -68.57 -100.60 86.36
C GLU A 254 -67.98 -101.56 87.42
N ILE A 255 -66.94 -101.15 88.16
CA ILE A 255 -66.41 -101.91 89.32
C ILE A 255 -67.46 -102.06 90.42
N ARG A 256 -68.18 -101.00 90.81
CA ARG A 256 -69.25 -101.09 91.83
C ARG A 256 -70.40 -101.98 91.40
N GLU A 257 -70.76 -101.97 90.12
CA GLU A 257 -71.77 -102.84 89.53
C GLU A 257 -71.30 -104.30 89.50
N LYS A 258 -70.05 -104.57 89.11
CA LYS A 258 -69.43 -105.91 89.19
C LYS A 258 -69.29 -106.40 90.62
N GLU A 259 -68.92 -105.55 91.57
CA GLU A 259 -68.93 -105.86 93.00
C GLU A 259 -70.33 -106.19 93.51
N GLY A 260 -71.36 -105.47 93.04
CA GLY A 260 -72.77 -105.77 93.34
C GLY A 260 -73.13 -107.18 92.88
N VAL A 261 -72.88 -107.49 91.60
CA VAL A 261 -73.11 -108.82 91.03
C VAL A 261 -72.29 -109.90 91.75
N VAL A 262 -71.04 -109.63 92.15
CA VAL A 262 -70.24 -110.58 92.94
C VAL A 262 -70.85 -110.81 94.33
N LYS A 263 -71.29 -109.76 95.03
CA LYS A 263 -71.97 -109.87 96.34
C LYS A 263 -73.31 -110.61 96.22
N GLU A 264 -74.05 -110.43 95.13
CA GLU A 264 -75.25 -111.21 94.81
C GLU A 264 -74.93 -112.68 94.53
N LYS A 265 -73.88 -112.98 93.77
CA LYS A 265 -73.45 -114.36 93.49
C LYS A 265 -72.89 -115.07 94.71
N ILE A 266 -72.21 -114.36 95.63
CA ILE A 266 -71.80 -114.91 96.92
C ILE A 266 -73.04 -115.27 97.75
N LYS A 267 -73.98 -114.34 97.95
CA LYS A 267 -75.24 -114.61 98.68
C LYS A 267 -76.07 -115.75 98.07
N PHE A 268 -76.13 -115.82 96.74
CA PHE A 268 -76.79 -116.92 96.04
C PHE A 268 -76.10 -118.26 96.34
N LEU A 269 -74.78 -118.32 96.27
CA LEU A 269 -74.00 -119.53 96.56
C LEU A 269 -74.10 -119.93 98.03
N GLU A 270 -74.08 -118.98 98.97
CA GLU A 270 -74.38 -119.21 100.40
C GLU A 270 -75.79 -119.82 100.59
N SER A 271 -76.81 -119.28 99.90
CA SER A 271 -78.17 -119.81 99.97
C SER A 271 -78.31 -121.22 99.37
N GLU A 272 -77.62 -121.51 98.25
CA GLU A 272 -77.63 -122.84 97.62
C GLU A 272 -76.85 -123.88 98.43
N VAL A 273 -75.77 -123.49 99.11
CA VAL A 273 -75.08 -124.36 100.09
C VAL A 273 -76.01 -124.66 101.28
N GLY A 274 -76.72 -123.66 101.80
CA GLY A 274 -77.74 -123.85 102.84
C GLY A 274 -78.86 -124.80 102.40
N ASN A 275 -79.40 -124.61 101.19
CA ASN A 275 -80.42 -125.46 100.59
C ASN A 275 -79.94 -126.92 100.47
N ASN A 276 -78.72 -127.16 100.00
CA ASN A 276 -78.18 -128.52 99.87
C ASN A 276 -78.03 -129.23 101.24
N VAL A 277 -77.56 -128.54 102.28
CA VAL A 277 -77.47 -129.09 103.64
C VAL A 277 -78.86 -129.43 104.22
N GLU A 278 -79.90 -128.67 103.87
CA GLU A 278 -81.28 -129.05 104.18
C GLU A 278 -81.76 -130.27 103.39
N TYR A 279 -81.45 -130.37 102.10
CA TYR A 279 -81.84 -131.53 101.28
C TYR A 279 -81.18 -132.82 101.75
N GLU A 280 -79.88 -132.82 102.09
CA GLU A 280 -79.20 -133.98 102.69
C GLU A 280 -79.90 -134.43 103.99
N ARG A 281 -80.23 -133.50 104.90
CA ARG A 281 -81.01 -133.80 106.11
C ARG A 281 -82.37 -134.44 105.80
N ARG A 282 -83.08 -133.93 104.79
CA ARG A 282 -84.39 -134.46 104.38
C ARG A 282 -84.26 -135.87 103.78
N ILE A 283 -83.21 -136.13 103.00
CA ILE A 283 -82.90 -137.46 102.44
C ILE A 283 -82.62 -138.47 103.56
N SER A 284 -81.71 -138.19 104.48
CA SER A 284 -81.40 -139.12 105.59
C SER A 284 -82.58 -139.40 106.52
N LEU A 285 -83.56 -138.48 106.61
CA LEU A 285 -84.82 -138.71 107.32
C LEU A 285 -85.81 -139.56 106.52
N ALA A 286 -85.81 -139.46 105.19
CA ALA A 286 -86.62 -140.30 104.31
C ALA A 286 -86.12 -141.76 104.28
N GLU A 287 -84.81 -141.97 104.16
CA GLU A 287 -84.19 -143.30 104.16
C GLU A 287 -84.53 -144.11 105.41
N ARG A 288 -84.46 -143.48 106.59
CA ARG A 288 -84.85 -144.10 107.88
C ARG A 288 -86.33 -144.50 107.92
N LYS A 289 -87.23 -143.72 107.29
CA LYS A 289 -88.66 -144.07 107.18
C LYS A 289 -88.88 -145.23 106.21
N VAL A 290 -88.21 -145.23 105.06
CA VAL A 290 -88.28 -146.32 104.07
C VAL A 290 -87.80 -147.65 104.67
N LEU A 291 -86.69 -147.64 105.42
CA LEU A 291 -86.21 -148.82 106.14
C LEU A 291 -87.25 -149.37 107.12
N LYS A 292 -87.92 -148.51 107.90
CA LYS A 292 -88.97 -148.95 108.83
C LYS A 292 -90.14 -149.59 108.10
N TYR A 293 -90.73 -148.90 107.11
CA TYR A 293 -91.87 -149.43 106.37
C TYR A 293 -91.57 -150.75 105.64
N ARG A 294 -90.31 -150.99 105.27
CA ARG A 294 -89.88 -152.26 104.64
C ARG A 294 -89.91 -153.45 105.62
N VAL A 295 -89.69 -153.21 106.91
CA VAL A 295 -89.86 -154.22 107.98
C VAL A 295 -91.33 -154.41 108.31
N ASP A 296 -92.09 -153.32 108.47
CA ASP A 296 -93.52 -153.36 108.76
C ASP A 296 -94.29 -154.13 107.67
N TYR A 297 -93.95 -153.92 106.39
CA TYR A 297 -94.51 -154.66 105.25
C TYR A 297 -94.24 -156.18 105.33
N GLN A 298 -93.02 -156.60 105.68
CA GLN A 298 -92.66 -158.02 105.77
C GLN A 298 -93.46 -158.74 106.87
N GLN A 299 -93.76 -158.06 107.98
CA GLN A 299 -94.63 -158.62 109.03
C GLN A 299 -96.08 -158.79 108.54
N HIS A 300 -96.64 -157.78 107.86
CA HIS A 300 -97.99 -157.86 107.30
C HIS A 300 -98.12 -158.95 106.21
N GLU A 301 -97.12 -159.15 105.36
CA GLU A 301 -97.11 -160.22 104.34
C GLU A 301 -97.12 -161.64 104.97
N ALA A 302 -96.42 -161.82 106.10
CA ALA A 302 -96.46 -163.08 106.84
C ALA A 302 -97.86 -163.37 107.39
N SER A 303 -98.49 -162.40 108.08
CA SER A 303 -99.87 -162.55 108.58
C SER A 303 -100.91 -162.74 107.46
N ARG A 304 -100.73 -162.06 106.31
CA ARG A 304 -101.58 -162.24 105.12
C ARG A 304 -101.56 -163.68 104.60
N SER A 305 -100.43 -164.38 104.75
CA SER A 305 -100.30 -165.76 104.29
C SER A 305 -101.01 -166.74 105.23
N GLN A 306 -100.83 -166.57 106.54
CA GLN A 306 -101.53 -167.38 107.56
C GLN A 306 -103.06 -167.34 107.41
N LEU A 307 -103.63 -166.13 107.27
CA LEU A 307 -105.08 -165.94 107.07
C LEU A 307 -105.60 -166.53 105.74
N LYS A 308 -104.73 -166.69 104.73
CA LYS A 308 -105.10 -167.32 103.46
C LYS A 308 -105.23 -168.84 103.64
N ASP A 309 -104.28 -169.45 104.34
CA ASP A 309 -104.28 -170.90 104.58
C ASP A 309 -105.50 -171.31 105.41
N GLU A 310 -105.87 -170.52 106.43
CA GLU A 310 -107.13 -170.66 107.16
C GLU A 310 -108.36 -170.60 106.23
N LEU A 311 -108.45 -169.57 105.38
CA LEU A 311 -109.56 -169.40 104.43
C LEU A 311 -109.73 -170.59 103.48
N ASP A 312 -108.62 -171.15 102.97
CA ASP A 312 -108.67 -172.25 102.01
C ASP A 312 -109.06 -173.59 102.68
N THR A 313 -108.80 -173.78 103.99
CA THR A 313 -109.41 -174.91 104.74
C THR A 313 -110.93 -174.79 104.88
N LEU A 314 -111.45 -173.57 105.12
CA LEU A 314 -112.90 -173.32 105.23
C LEU A 314 -113.63 -173.50 103.89
N LYS A 315 -112.99 -173.19 102.75
CA LYS A 315 -113.54 -173.51 101.42
C LYS A 315 -113.67 -175.03 101.21
N ALA A 316 -112.70 -175.81 101.68
CA ALA A 316 -112.71 -177.26 101.52
C ALA A 316 -113.89 -177.93 102.26
N THR A 317 -114.24 -177.44 103.47
CA THR A 317 -115.41 -177.94 104.21
C THR A 317 -116.72 -177.50 103.54
N LEU A 318 -116.84 -176.24 103.12
CA LEU A 318 -118.04 -175.71 102.45
C LEU A 318 -118.36 -176.47 101.17
N ASN A 319 -117.36 -176.68 100.29
CA ASN A 319 -117.54 -177.40 99.02
C ASN A 319 -118.04 -178.84 99.23
N ARG A 320 -117.62 -179.51 100.32
CA ARG A 320 -118.10 -180.85 100.67
C ARG A 320 -119.60 -180.82 101.02
N THR A 321 -120.02 -179.90 101.90
CA THR A 321 -121.43 -179.76 102.27
C THR A 321 -122.35 -179.37 101.10
N SER A 322 -121.84 -178.62 100.12
CA SER A 322 -122.60 -178.29 98.91
C SER A 322 -122.90 -179.53 98.05
N SER A 323 -121.93 -180.45 97.93
CA SER A 323 -122.07 -181.68 97.14
C SER A 323 -123.15 -182.61 97.72
N ASP A 324 -123.16 -182.78 99.04
CA ASP A 324 -124.18 -183.58 99.75
C ASP A 324 -125.59 -183.00 99.57
N LEU A 325 -125.71 -181.66 99.53
CA LEU A 325 -126.97 -180.95 99.26
C LEU A 325 -127.50 -181.20 97.84
N GLU A 326 -126.64 -181.32 96.83
CA GLU A 326 -127.04 -181.63 95.46
C GLU A 326 -127.47 -183.10 95.29
N ALA A 327 -126.85 -184.03 96.02
CA ALA A 327 -127.29 -185.42 96.07
C ALA A 327 -128.73 -185.53 96.63
N LEU A 328 -129.04 -184.81 97.72
CA LEU A 328 -130.39 -184.75 98.28
C LEU A 328 -131.40 -184.11 97.31
N ARG A 329 -131.03 -183.04 96.59
CA ARG A 329 -131.88 -182.42 95.56
C ARG A 329 -132.25 -183.39 94.43
N LYS A 330 -131.34 -184.27 94.00
CA LYS A 330 -131.65 -185.34 93.01
C LYS A 330 -132.65 -186.36 93.53
N ASN A 331 -132.64 -186.72 94.81
CA ASN A 331 -133.64 -187.63 95.37
C ASN A 331 -135.03 -186.97 95.47
N ILE A 332 -135.09 -185.68 95.84
CA ILE A 332 -136.33 -184.91 95.87
C ILE A 332 -136.97 -184.79 94.46
N SER A 333 -136.17 -184.75 93.39
CA SER A 333 -136.70 -184.68 92.02
C SER A 333 -137.40 -185.97 91.56
N LYS A 334 -137.00 -187.16 92.07
CA LYS A 334 -137.73 -188.41 91.86
C LYS A 334 -139.10 -188.38 92.54
N VAL A 335 -139.14 -188.07 93.85
CA VAL A 335 -140.40 -188.04 94.63
C VAL A 335 -141.41 -187.03 94.04
N LYS A 336 -140.94 -185.92 93.47
CA LYS A 336 -141.81 -184.98 92.72
C LYS A 336 -142.49 -185.58 91.49
N LYS A 337 -141.89 -186.57 90.82
CA LYS A 337 -142.51 -187.26 89.67
C LYS A 337 -143.64 -188.18 90.14
N ASP A 338 -143.44 -188.92 91.21
CA ASP A 338 -144.42 -189.86 91.76
C ASP A 338 -145.67 -189.10 92.29
N ILE A 339 -145.44 -187.96 92.97
CA ILE A 339 -146.51 -187.06 93.43
C ILE A 339 -147.35 -186.50 92.26
N HIS A 340 -146.77 -186.32 91.06
CA HIS A 340 -147.51 -185.81 89.89
C HIS A 340 -148.54 -186.83 89.37
N GLY A 341 -148.30 -188.14 89.55
CA GLY A 341 -149.26 -189.20 89.25
C GLY A 341 -150.52 -189.13 90.13
N GLU A 342 -150.35 -189.01 91.44
CA GLU A 342 -151.48 -188.89 92.37
C GLU A 342 -152.20 -187.52 92.28
N ALA A 343 -151.46 -186.44 91.97
CA ALA A 343 -152.07 -185.13 91.74
C ALA A 343 -153.13 -185.14 90.63
N SER A 344 -152.96 -185.99 89.61
CA SER A 344 -153.92 -186.18 88.52
C SER A 344 -155.25 -186.81 88.99
N LYS A 345 -155.23 -187.63 90.05
CA LYS A 345 -156.48 -188.12 90.69
C LYS A 345 -157.16 -187.00 91.49
N LEU A 346 -156.38 -186.16 92.19
CA LEU A 346 -156.89 -185.05 92.99
C LEU A 346 -157.45 -183.89 92.13
N GLN A 347 -157.07 -183.77 90.86
CA GLN A 347 -157.59 -182.76 89.93
C GLN A 347 -159.12 -182.89 89.69
N LYS A 348 -159.70 -184.07 89.91
CA LYS A 348 -161.17 -184.25 89.95
C LYS A 348 -161.80 -183.72 91.24
N LEU A 349 -161.10 -183.83 92.39
CA LEU A 349 -161.59 -183.38 93.70
C LEU A 349 -161.48 -181.86 93.91
N LYS A 350 -160.50 -181.16 93.32
CA LYS A 350 -160.39 -179.70 93.51
C LYS A 350 -161.50 -178.87 92.84
N ARG A 351 -162.25 -179.44 91.88
CA ARG A 351 -163.53 -178.89 91.40
C ARG A 351 -164.59 -178.68 92.50
N HIS A 352 -164.37 -179.24 93.70
CA HIS A 352 -165.25 -179.06 94.86
C HIS A 352 -165.13 -177.68 95.54
N ASN A 353 -163.96 -177.01 95.48
CA ASN A 353 -163.64 -175.95 96.45
C ASN A 353 -163.73 -174.51 95.89
N GLU A 354 -163.66 -174.31 94.57
CA GLU A 354 -163.83 -172.98 93.97
C GLU A 354 -165.28 -172.46 94.14
N VAL A 355 -166.26 -173.35 94.29
CA VAL A 355 -167.66 -173.01 94.63
C VAL A 355 -167.82 -172.56 96.10
N VAL A 356 -166.90 -172.90 97.01
CA VAL A 356 -166.98 -172.50 98.42
C VAL A 356 -166.66 -171.02 98.61
N LYS A 357 -165.71 -170.45 97.84
CA LYS A 357 -165.47 -169.00 97.84
C LYS A 357 -166.59 -168.22 97.12
N GLN A 358 -167.18 -168.77 96.06
CA GLN A 358 -168.46 -168.28 95.50
C GLN A 358 -169.66 -168.46 96.46
N LYS A 359 -169.45 -168.98 97.69
CA LYS A 359 -170.48 -169.12 98.72
C LYS A 359 -170.19 -168.41 100.05
N LEU A 360 -169.18 -167.55 100.15
CA LEU A 360 -168.94 -166.77 101.39
C LEU A 360 -169.26 -165.27 101.26
N LYS A 361 -169.23 -164.71 100.04
CA LYS A 361 -169.96 -163.46 99.69
C LYS A 361 -171.15 -163.67 98.74
N MET A 362 -171.42 -164.93 98.40
CA MET A 362 -172.77 -165.41 98.11
C MET A 362 -173.15 -166.46 99.17
N ILE A 363 -173.02 -166.12 100.46
CA ILE A 363 -173.57 -166.98 101.53
C ILE A 363 -175.09 -166.81 101.70
N THR A 364 -175.67 -165.89 100.92
CA THR A 364 -177.11 -165.66 100.75
C THR A 364 -177.69 -166.29 99.48
N GLU A 365 -176.89 -166.63 98.45
CA GLU A 365 -177.40 -167.20 97.18
C GLU A 365 -176.38 -168.14 96.47
N LYS A 366 -176.52 -168.48 95.17
CA LYS A 366 -175.80 -169.63 94.54
C LYS A 366 -175.33 -169.43 93.08
N THR A 367 -174.10 -169.93 92.80
CA THR A 367 -173.59 -170.46 91.48
C THR A 367 -173.42 -169.43 90.32
N ILE A 368 -172.79 -169.66 89.14
CA ILE A 368 -172.35 -170.88 88.40
C ILE A 368 -171.14 -170.64 87.43
N SER A 369 -170.45 -171.72 87.02
CA SER A 369 -169.95 -172.13 85.66
C SER A 369 -169.11 -171.28 84.66
N VAL A 370 -167.80 -171.61 84.56
CA VAL A 370 -167.01 -172.07 83.36
C VAL A 370 -166.92 -171.28 82.02
N GLU A 371 -167.81 -170.37 81.62
CA GLU A 371 -167.87 -169.93 80.20
C GLU A 371 -166.75 -169.00 79.67
N GLU A 372 -166.01 -168.27 80.52
CA GLU A 372 -165.03 -167.25 80.10
C GLU A 372 -163.70 -167.81 79.53
N LYS A 373 -163.73 -168.96 78.85
CA LYS A 373 -162.55 -169.53 78.18
C LYS A 373 -162.20 -168.86 76.85
N ALA A 374 -162.91 -167.79 76.48
CA ALA A 374 -162.80 -167.07 75.21
C ALA A 374 -162.02 -165.73 75.33
N THR A 375 -162.12 -165.02 76.45
CA THR A 375 -161.49 -163.69 76.66
C THR A 375 -159.96 -163.73 76.52
N ASN A 376 -159.35 -164.86 76.84
CA ASN A 376 -157.92 -165.11 76.76
C ASN A 376 -157.35 -165.15 75.31
N MET A 377 -158.19 -164.94 74.29
CA MET A 377 -157.78 -164.71 72.89
C MET A 377 -157.93 -163.24 72.45
N GLU A 378 -158.65 -162.42 73.21
CA GLU A 378 -159.04 -161.05 72.82
C GLU A 378 -158.05 -159.99 73.33
N ASP A 379 -157.31 -160.28 74.41
CA ASP A 379 -156.27 -159.39 74.92
C ASP A 379 -154.96 -159.46 74.12
N MET A 380 -154.63 -160.59 73.46
CA MET A 380 -153.42 -160.67 72.61
C MET A 380 -153.50 -159.77 71.37
N LEU A 381 -154.70 -159.41 70.89
CA LEU A 381 -154.86 -158.48 69.77
C LEU A 381 -154.56 -157.01 70.15
N LYS A 382 -154.64 -156.65 71.45
CA LYS A 382 -154.49 -155.26 71.93
C LYS A 382 -153.04 -154.83 72.12
N GLU A 383 -152.08 -155.73 71.99
CA GLU A 383 -150.65 -155.40 72.08
C GLU A 383 -150.04 -155.05 70.71
N GLU A 384 -150.39 -155.79 69.65
CA GLU A 384 -149.99 -155.47 68.26
C GLU A 384 -150.50 -154.09 67.80
N GLU A 385 -151.73 -153.69 68.18
CA GLU A 385 -152.30 -152.38 67.86
C GLU A 385 -151.56 -151.16 68.46
N LYS A 386 -150.59 -151.39 69.35
CA LYS A 386 -149.73 -150.33 69.91
C LYS A 386 -148.48 -150.09 69.07
N GLY A 387 -147.83 -151.16 68.57
CA GLY A 387 -146.55 -151.07 67.86
C GLY A 387 -146.60 -150.22 66.57
N VAL A 388 -147.73 -150.28 65.85
CA VAL A 388 -147.91 -149.53 64.59
C VAL A 388 -147.88 -148.01 64.79
N LYS A 389 -148.37 -147.51 65.94
CA LYS A 389 -148.58 -146.07 66.18
C LYS A 389 -147.28 -145.30 66.46
N GLU A 390 -146.21 -145.95 66.89
CA GLU A 390 -144.92 -145.29 67.16
C GLU A 390 -144.14 -144.99 65.87
N VAL A 391 -144.39 -145.74 64.79
CA VAL A 391 -143.68 -145.61 63.51
C VAL A 391 -144.14 -144.39 62.71
N GLU A 392 -145.44 -144.05 62.75
CA GLU A 392 -145.95 -142.86 62.04
C GLU A 392 -145.39 -141.54 62.61
N VAL A 393 -145.11 -141.48 63.91
CA VAL A 393 -144.57 -140.29 64.58
C VAL A 393 -143.16 -139.95 64.06
N GLN A 394 -142.32 -140.98 63.84
CA GLN A 394 -140.96 -140.82 63.31
C GLN A 394 -140.96 -140.18 61.90
N LEU A 395 -141.92 -140.55 61.05
CA LEU A 395 -141.97 -140.14 59.63
C LEU A 395 -142.27 -138.65 59.45
N ASN A 396 -143.08 -138.05 60.33
CA ASN A 396 -143.42 -136.62 60.22
C ASN A 396 -142.26 -135.71 60.65
N ILE A 397 -141.48 -136.10 61.67
CA ILE A 397 -140.32 -135.34 62.15
C ILE A 397 -139.29 -135.09 61.02
N VAL A 398 -139.08 -136.07 60.13
CA VAL A 398 -138.14 -135.97 59.01
C VAL A 398 -138.59 -134.95 57.94
N LYS A 399 -139.91 -134.82 57.71
CA LYS A 399 -140.46 -133.88 56.70
C LYS A 399 -140.25 -132.42 57.11
N ASP A 400 -140.47 -132.10 58.39
CA ASP A 400 -140.29 -130.74 58.92
C ASP A 400 -138.83 -130.26 58.86
N VAL A 401 -137.86 -131.18 59.01
CA VAL A 401 -136.43 -130.87 58.87
C VAL A 401 -136.08 -130.54 57.41
N LEU A 402 -136.63 -131.28 56.45
CA LEU A 402 -136.39 -131.05 55.03
C LEU A 402 -136.90 -129.66 54.58
N PHE A 403 -138.12 -129.29 54.98
CA PHE A 403 -138.71 -128.00 54.62
C PHE A 403 -137.86 -126.82 55.12
N LYS A 404 -137.40 -126.87 56.38
CA LYS A 404 -136.53 -125.84 56.98
C LYS A 404 -135.23 -125.67 56.20
N LYS A 405 -134.60 -126.77 55.75
CA LYS A 405 -133.34 -126.71 54.99
C LYS A 405 -133.49 -126.13 53.57
N VAL A 406 -134.64 -126.34 52.91
CA VAL A 406 -134.93 -125.66 51.64
C VAL A 406 -135.08 -124.14 51.83
N GLN A 407 -135.73 -123.72 52.92
CA GLN A 407 -135.91 -122.29 53.19
C GLN A 407 -134.61 -121.58 53.64
N GLU A 408 -133.72 -122.28 54.35
CA GLU A 408 -132.35 -121.80 54.60
C GLU A 408 -131.58 -121.55 53.28
N LEU A 409 -131.59 -122.52 52.36
CA LEU A 409 -130.91 -122.42 51.06
C LEU A 409 -131.42 -121.22 50.23
N GLN A 410 -132.72 -120.96 50.27
CA GLN A 410 -133.33 -119.85 49.54
C GLN A 410 -133.02 -118.48 50.17
N ASN A 411 -132.72 -118.42 51.47
CA ASN A 411 -132.21 -117.21 52.12
C ASN A 411 -130.75 -116.94 51.76
N GLU A 412 -129.87 -117.96 51.74
CA GLU A 412 -128.46 -117.76 51.38
C GLU A 412 -128.28 -117.35 49.91
N THR A 413 -129.04 -117.93 48.98
CA THR A 413 -129.01 -117.53 47.55
C THR A 413 -129.58 -116.12 47.29
N MET A 414 -130.36 -115.56 48.22
CA MET A 414 -130.75 -114.14 48.19
C MET A 414 -129.63 -113.22 48.72
N LYS A 415 -128.90 -113.64 49.76
CA LYS A 415 -127.70 -112.92 50.23
C LYS A 415 -126.58 -112.92 49.19
N GLU A 416 -126.36 -114.04 48.49
CA GLU A 416 -125.39 -114.15 47.40
C GLU A 416 -125.63 -113.08 46.33
N LYS A 417 -126.89 -112.91 45.89
CA LYS A 417 -127.27 -111.88 44.91
C LYS A 417 -127.05 -110.46 45.41
N ALA A 418 -127.27 -110.19 46.70
CA ALA A 418 -126.96 -108.89 47.30
C ALA A 418 -125.44 -108.63 47.36
N LEU A 419 -124.65 -109.62 47.75
CA LEU A 419 -123.19 -109.52 47.74
C LEU A 419 -122.63 -109.34 46.32
N VAL A 420 -123.23 -109.98 45.30
CA VAL A 420 -122.86 -109.77 43.90
C VAL A 420 -123.12 -108.32 43.45
N SER A 421 -124.25 -107.72 43.81
CA SER A 421 -124.52 -106.32 43.45
C SER A 421 -123.65 -105.32 44.23
N GLU A 422 -123.29 -105.60 45.49
CA GLU A 422 -122.26 -104.86 46.23
C GLU A 422 -120.86 -105.01 45.60
N ILE A 423 -120.52 -106.20 45.10
CA ILE A 423 -119.29 -106.45 44.34
C ILE A 423 -119.28 -105.65 43.01
N GLU A 424 -120.42 -105.46 42.36
CA GLU A 424 -120.52 -104.62 41.14
C GLU A 424 -120.50 -103.11 41.46
N GLY A 425 -121.11 -102.69 42.56
CA GLY A 425 -120.99 -101.33 43.10
C GLY A 425 -119.55 -100.98 43.49
N THR A 426 -118.84 -101.88 44.16
CA THR A 426 -117.43 -101.69 44.50
C THR A 426 -116.52 -101.79 43.28
N LYS A 427 -116.77 -102.69 42.31
CA LYS A 427 -116.03 -102.71 41.02
C LYS A 427 -116.22 -101.44 40.19
N SER A 428 -117.41 -100.83 40.18
CA SER A 428 -117.67 -99.58 39.48
C SER A 428 -117.05 -98.37 40.19
N SER A 429 -117.10 -98.33 41.53
CA SER A 429 -116.34 -97.37 42.35
C SER A 429 -114.83 -97.50 42.11
N LEU A 430 -114.29 -98.73 42.09
CA LEU A 430 -112.88 -99.01 41.80
C LEU A 430 -112.49 -98.56 40.39
N LYS A 431 -113.34 -98.78 39.37
CA LYS A 431 -113.12 -98.22 38.02
C LYS A 431 -113.06 -96.68 38.04
N HIS A 432 -113.92 -96.01 38.83
CA HIS A 432 -113.86 -94.55 38.97
C HIS A 432 -112.59 -94.08 39.68
N LEU A 433 -112.18 -94.75 40.77
CA LEU A 433 -110.89 -94.48 41.44
C LEU A 433 -109.71 -94.74 40.50
N ASN A 434 -109.73 -95.79 39.66
CA ASN A 434 -108.64 -96.07 38.74
C ASN A 434 -108.58 -95.05 37.57
N GLN A 435 -109.73 -94.52 37.14
CA GLN A 435 -109.78 -93.36 36.23
C GLN A 435 -109.30 -92.06 36.91
N ARG A 436 -109.49 -91.92 38.23
CA ARG A 436 -108.91 -90.81 39.02
C ARG A 436 -107.40 -90.98 39.15
N LEU A 437 -106.92 -92.21 39.38
CA LEU A 437 -105.52 -92.58 39.43
C LEU A 437 -104.83 -92.24 38.10
N HIS A 438 -105.33 -92.75 36.96
CA HIS A 438 -104.77 -92.46 35.64
C HIS A 438 -104.76 -90.97 35.25
N LYS A 439 -105.66 -90.14 35.82
CA LYS A 439 -105.58 -88.68 35.67
C LYS A 439 -104.44 -88.09 36.49
N LEU A 440 -104.24 -88.54 37.72
CA LEU A 440 -103.10 -88.15 38.56
C LEU A 440 -101.77 -88.70 38.01
N ASP A 441 -101.75 -89.90 37.44
CA ASP A 441 -100.59 -90.47 36.72
C ASP A 441 -100.23 -89.61 35.50
N PHE A 442 -101.23 -89.17 34.72
CA PHE A 442 -101.02 -88.27 33.59
C PHE A 442 -100.60 -86.85 34.02
N GLU A 443 -101.18 -86.32 35.11
CA GLU A 443 -100.80 -85.03 35.69
C GLU A 443 -99.37 -85.08 36.27
N THR A 444 -98.96 -86.19 36.90
CA THR A 444 -97.59 -86.37 37.42
C THR A 444 -96.57 -86.64 36.30
N LEU A 445 -96.93 -87.38 35.24
CA LEU A 445 -96.10 -87.47 34.02
C LEU A 445 -95.92 -86.10 33.37
N LYS A 446 -96.99 -85.30 33.26
CA LYS A 446 -96.90 -83.93 32.75
C LYS A 446 -96.10 -83.01 33.67
N GLN A 447 -96.16 -83.20 34.99
CA GLN A 447 -95.28 -82.52 35.94
C GLN A 447 -93.82 -82.99 35.79
N GLN A 448 -93.55 -84.25 35.46
CA GLN A 448 -92.21 -84.75 35.14
C GLN A 448 -91.69 -84.16 33.82
N GLU A 449 -92.52 -84.04 32.78
CA GLU A 449 -92.14 -83.32 31.55
C GLU A 449 -91.83 -81.84 31.83
N ILE A 450 -92.64 -81.17 32.65
CA ILE A 450 -92.39 -79.79 33.08
C ILE A 450 -91.10 -79.70 33.91
N MET A 451 -90.89 -80.59 34.88
CA MET A 451 -89.64 -80.73 35.65
C MET A 451 -88.45 -80.89 34.69
N TYR A 452 -88.43 -81.88 33.81
CA TYR A 452 -87.33 -82.07 32.86
C TYR A 452 -87.12 -80.87 31.93
N SER A 453 -88.19 -80.17 31.52
CA SER A 453 -88.07 -78.95 30.72
C SER A 453 -87.44 -77.80 31.52
N GLN A 454 -87.77 -77.68 32.81
CA GLN A 454 -87.20 -76.68 33.71
C GLN A 454 -85.79 -77.06 34.15
N ASP A 455 -85.49 -78.33 34.43
CA ASP A 455 -84.15 -78.85 34.70
C ASP A 455 -83.22 -78.66 33.50
N PHE A 456 -83.72 -78.84 32.27
CA PHE A 456 -82.95 -78.53 31.06
C PHE A 456 -82.72 -77.02 30.90
N TYR A 457 -83.71 -76.18 31.19
CA TYR A 457 -83.57 -74.73 31.17
C TYR A 457 -82.63 -74.23 32.29
N ILE A 458 -82.74 -74.78 33.49
CA ILE A 458 -81.86 -74.57 34.64
C ILE A 458 -80.44 -74.98 34.25
N GLN A 459 -80.20 -76.19 33.74
CA GLN A 459 -78.88 -76.60 33.26
C GLN A 459 -78.32 -75.68 32.16
N GLN A 460 -79.17 -75.12 31.29
CA GLN A 460 -78.74 -74.15 30.28
C GLN A 460 -78.37 -72.80 30.90
N VAL A 461 -79.16 -72.32 31.87
CA VAL A 461 -78.90 -71.10 32.65
C VAL A 461 -77.70 -71.28 33.58
N GLU A 462 -77.50 -72.45 34.17
CA GLU A 462 -76.37 -72.84 35.01
C GLU A 462 -75.09 -72.92 34.17
N ARG A 463 -75.09 -73.58 33.01
CA ARG A 463 -73.94 -73.54 32.08
C ARG A 463 -73.61 -72.11 31.64
N ARG A 464 -74.62 -71.23 31.50
CA ARG A 464 -74.42 -69.81 31.21
C ARG A 464 -73.92 -69.03 32.44
N MET A 465 -74.37 -69.38 33.64
CA MET A 465 -73.96 -68.81 34.93
C MET A 465 -72.55 -69.22 35.32
N SER A 466 -72.15 -70.49 35.19
CA SER A 466 -70.78 -70.96 35.37
C SER A 466 -69.82 -70.24 34.43
N ARG A 467 -70.17 -70.13 33.13
CA ARG A 467 -69.41 -69.30 32.17
C ARG A 467 -69.31 -67.82 32.61
N LEU A 468 -70.38 -67.23 33.15
CA LEU A 468 -70.38 -65.85 33.66
C LEU A 468 -69.67 -65.68 35.01
N LYS A 469 -69.58 -66.75 35.82
CA LYS A 469 -68.86 -66.81 37.11
C LYS A 469 -67.38 -67.15 36.95
N GLY A 470 -66.92 -67.51 35.75
CA GLY A 470 -65.53 -67.87 35.45
C GLY A 470 -65.21 -69.37 35.48
N GLU A 471 -66.21 -70.24 35.66
CA GLU A 471 -66.12 -71.69 35.45
C GLU A 471 -66.20 -71.98 33.95
N ILE A 472 -65.07 -71.69 33.29
CA ILE A 472 -64.77 -72.01 31.89
C ILE A 472 -64.26 -73.45 31.81
N ASN A 473 -64.46 -74.14 30.67
CA ASN A 473 -63.97 -75.51 30.49
C ASN A 473 -62.45 -75.58 30.72
N SER A 474 -61.92 -76.66 31.29
CA SER A 474 -60.53 -76.69 31.79
C SER A 474 -59.49 -76.35 30.71
N GLU A 475 -59.69 -76.85 29.49
CA GLU A 475 -58.86 -76.56 28.32
C GLU A 475 -59.00 -75.09 27.84
N GLU A 476 -60.21 -74.55 27.79
CA GLU A 476 -60.46 -73.15 27.44
C GLU A 476 -59.86 -72.20 28.50
N LYS A 477 -59.93 -72.57 29.79
CA LYS A 477 -59.30 -71.83 30.88
C LYS A 477 -57.78 -71.88 30.76
N GLN A 478 -57.19 -73.06 30.53
CA GLN A 478 -55.75 -73.20 30.32
C GLN A 478 -55.28 -72.44 29.07
N ALA A 479 -56.05 -72.44 27.98
CA ALA A 479 -55.77 -71.66 26.78
C ALA A 479 -55.82 -70.15 27.05
N LEU A 480 -56.80 -69.66 27.81
CA LEU A 480 -56.90 -68.26 28.21
C LEU A 480 -55.81 -67.87 29.23
N GLU A 481 -55.47 -68.72 30.19
CA GLU A 481 -54.37 -68.49 31.13
C GLU A 481 -53.02 -68.50 30.42
N ALA A 482 -52.79 -69.41 29.46
CA ALA A 482 -51.63 -69.40 28.58
C ALA A 482 -51.59 -68.12 27.72
N LYS A 483 -52.72 -67.68 27.17
CA LYS A 483 -52.79 -66.41 26.42
C LYS A 483 -52.56 -65.19 27.30
N ILE A 484 -53.01 -65.20 28.55
CA ILE A 484 -52.73 -64.17 29.54
C ILE A 484 -51.24 -64.18 29.93
N VAL A 485 -50.60 -65.35 30.02
CA VAL A 485 -49.15 -65.48 30.26
C VAL A 485 -48.34 -64.99 29.05
N GLU A 486 -48.73 -65.32 27.82
CA GLU A 486 -48.13 -64.74 26.60
C GLU A 486 -48.33 -63.22 26.53
N LEU A 487 -49.53 -62.72 26.83
CA LEU A 487 -49.83 -61.28 26.79
C LEU A 487 -49.12 -60.52 27.93
N LYS A 488 -48.94 -61.12 29.10
CA LYS A 488 -48.09 -60.56 30.16
C LYS A 488 -46.61 -60.59 29.78
N LYS A 489 -46.10 -61.72 29.27
CA LYS A 489 -44.71 -61.85 28.81
C LYS A 489 -44.39 -60.85 27.72
N THR A 490 -45.24 -60.73 26.70
CA THR A 490 -45.07 -59.73 25.63
C THR A 490 -45.27 -58.30 26.13
N LEU A 491 -46.19 -58.04 27.06
CA LEU A 491 -46.30 -56.73 27.73
C LEU A 491 -45.01 -56.38 28.48
N ASP A 492 -44.39 -57.31 29.19
CA ASP A 492 -43.18 -57.08 29.98
C ASP A 492 -41.91 -57.05 29.09
N GLU A 493 -41.89 -57.77 27.97
CA GLU A 493 -40.94 -57.58 26.86
C GLU A 493 -41.10 -56.18 26.22
N LYS A 494 -42.32 -55.66 26.08
CA LYS A 494 -42.58 -54.29 25.61
C LYS A 494 -42.23 -53.23 26.66
N LYS A 495 -42.46 -53.46 27.96
CA LYS A 495 -41.99 -52.58 29.04
C LYS A 495 -40.47 -52.55 29.14
N SER A 496 -39.81 -53.70 29.07
CA SER A 496 -38.34 -53.78 29.14
C SER A 496 -37.69 -53.13 27.91
N THR A 497 -38.19 -53.40 26.70
CA THR A 497 -37.73 -52.68 25.49
C THR A 497 -38.06 -51.19 25.52
N LEU A 498 -39.20 -50.77 26.08
CA LEU A 498 -39.50 -49.35 26.32
C LEU A 498 -38.54 -48.72 27.34
N SER A 499 -38.23 -49.39 28.45
CA SER A 499 -37.27 -48.88 29.44
C SER A 499 -35.83 -48.82 28.89
N LEU A 500 -35.48 -49.75 27.99
CA LEU A 500 -34.22 -49.73 27.25
C LEU A 500 -34.19 -48.55 26.27
N LEU A 501 -35.28 -48.31 25.53
CA LEU A 501 -35.43 -47.16 24.64
C LEU A 501 -35.42 -45.84 25.42
N GLU A 502 -36.08 -45.74 26.57
CA GLU A 502 -35.97 -44.56 27.45
C GLU A 502 -34.54 -44.35 27.95
N SER A 503 -33.84 -45.41 28.33
CA SER A 503 -32.43 -45.35 28.75
C SER A 503 -31.53 -44.91 27.61
N GLN A 504 -31.77 -45.41 26.39
CA GLN A 504 -31.09 -44.97 25.17
C GLN A 504 -31.43 -43.53 24.81
N ILE A 505 -32.68 -43.09 24.93
CA ILE A 505 -33.11 -41.70 24.70
C ILE A 505 -32.48 -40.77 25.74
N LYS A 506 -32.43 -41.15 27.02
CA LYS A 506 -31.76 -40.39 28.09
C LYS A 506 -30.25 -40.28 27.84
N LYS A 507 -29.59 -41.36 27.38
CA LYS A 507 -28.19 -41.33 26.92
C LYS A 507 -28.02 -40.39 25.72
N LEU A 508 -28.74 -40.62 24.63
CA LEU A 508 -28.70 -39.80 23.42
C LEU A 508 -29.02 -38.32 23.69
N HIS A 509 -29.86 -38.00 24.67
CA HIS A 509 -30.15 -36.63 25.07
C HIS A 509 -28.99 -35.99 25.86
N ASN A 510 -28.34 -36.75 26.75
CA ASN A 510 -27.11 -36.32 27.42
C ASN A 510 -25.96 -36.17 26.40
N ASP A 511 -25.82 -37.10 25.46
CA ASP A 511 -24.84 -37.05 24.38
C ASP A 511 -25.11 -35.84 23.48
N LEU A 512 -26.37 -35.56 23.12
CA LEU A 512 -26.76 -34.33 22.41
C LEU A 512 -26.45 -33.06 23.21
N TYR A 513 -26.61 -33.08 24.53
CA TYR A 513 -26.24 -31.95 25.39
C TYR A 513 -24.72 -31.74 25.42
N PHE A 514 -23.92 -32.81 25.56
CA PHE A 514 -22.47 -32.73 25.51
C PHE A 514 -21.96 -32.33 24.11
N ILE A 515 -22.54 -32.85 23.04
CA ILE A 515 -22.24 -32.46 21.65
C ILE A 515 -22.62 -31.00 21.41
N LYS A 516 -23.81 -30.53 21.85
CA LYS A 516 -24.18 -29.11 21.77
C LYS A 516 -23.24 -28.21 22.57
N LYS A 517 -22.83 -28.62 23.77
CA LYS A 517 -21.89 -27.86 24.63
C LYS A 517 -20.48 -27.83 24.05
N SER A 518 -20.03 -28.93 23.45
CA SER A 518 -18.77 -29.02 22.70
C SER A 518 -18.81 -28.17 21.43
N ASN A 519 -19.89 -28.26 20.64
CA ASN A 519 -20.08 -27.44 19.46
C ASN A 519 -20.23 -25.94 19.77
N GLY A 520 -20.78 -25.60 20.94
CA GLY A 520 -20.74 -24.24 21.49
C GLY A 520 -19.31 -23.75 21.67
N LYS A 521 -18.50 -24.48 22.46
CA LYS A 521 -17.06 -24.19 22.62
C LYS A 521 -16.32 -24.08 21.29
N ASN A 522 -16.51 -25.05 20.39
CA ASN A 522 -15.88 -25.03 19.06
C ASN A 522 -16.33 -23.82 18.23
N ASN A 523 -17.55 -23.29 18.44
CA ASN A 523 -18.02 -22.09 17.80
C ASN A 523 -17.46 -20.81 18.45
N ASP A 524 -17.26 -20.80 19.78
CA ASP A 524 -16.58 -19.72 20.51
C ASP A 524 -15.07 -19.66 20.15
N GLU A 525 -14.43 -20.82 20.02
CA GLU A 525 -13.07 -21.00 19.50
C GLU A 525 -13.00 -20.58 18.03
N LYS A 526 -13.96 -20.96 17.18
CA LYS A 526 -14.06 -20.45 15.81
C LYS A 526 -14.26 -18.94 15.77
N GLN A 527 -15.07 -18.36 16.66
CA GLN A 527 -15.31 -16.92 16.74
C GLN A 527 -14.02 -16.19 17.13
N SER A 528 -13.31 -16.65 18.16
CA SER A 528 -12.03 -16.08 18.58
C SER A 528 -10.92 -16.27 17.53
N LEU A 529 -10.86 -17.40 16.84
CA LEU A 529 -9.96 -17.60 15.69
C LEU A 529 -10.32 -16.71 14.50
N THR A 530 -11.61 -16.47 14.23
CA THR A 530 -12.06 -15.54 13.17
C THR A 530 -11.69 -14.10 13.52
N ASN A 531 -11.87 -13.70 14.78
CA ASN A 531 -11.39 -12.41 15.28
C ASN A 531 -9.86 -12.32 15.13
N LYS A 532 -9.11 -13.36 15.50
CA LYS A 532 -7.64 -13.41 15.35
C LYS A 532 -7.20 -13.33 13.89
N ILE A 533 -7.92 -13.95 12.96
CA ILE A 533 -7.70 -13.80 11.51
C ILE A 533 -7.95 -12.36 11.08
N SER A 534 -9.01 -11.70 11.58
CA SER A 534 -9.28 -10.29 11.26
C SER A 534 -8.22 -9.33 11.83
N GLU A 535 -7.70 -9.59 13.03
CA GLU A 535 -6.55 -8.86 13.61
C GLU A 535 -5.29 -9.07 12.77
N LEU A 536 -5.03 -10.31 12.32
CA LEU A 536 -3.88 -10.63 11.47
C LEU A 536 -4.01 -10.01 10.07
N HIS A 537 -5.21 -9.95 9.49
CA HIS A 537 -5.46 -9.20 8.25
C HIS A 537 -5.21 -7.70 8.45
N LEU A 538 -5.73 -7.08 9.51
CA LEU A 538 -5.46 -5.68 9.84
C LEU A 538 -3.96 -5.41 10.07
N PHE A 539 -3.23 -6.36 10.67
CA PHE A 539 -1.77 -6.29 10.81
C PHE A 539 -1.04 -6.43 9.46
N VAL A 540 -1.47 -7.35 8.60
CA VAL A 540 -0.91 -7.53 7.25
C VAL A 540 -1.15 -6.27 6.40
N ASP A 541 -2.39 -5.78 6.33
CA ASP A 541 -2.77 -4.54 5.64
C ASP A 541 -1.94 -3.35 6.11
N ARG A 542 -1.72 -3.24 7.43
CA ARG A 542 -0.88 -2.20 8.02
C ARG A 542 0.58 -2.38 7.60
N SER A 543 1.12 -3.60 7.70
CA SER A 543 2.50 -3.90 7.31
C SER A 543 2.75 -3.69 5.82
N GLU A 544 1.76 -3.92 4.96
CA GLU A 544 1.85 -3.65 3.52
C GLU A 544 1.77 -2.15 3.22
N LYS A 545 0.93 -1.38 3.94
CA LYS A 545 0.91 0.08 3.86
C LYS A 545 2.25 0.68 4.33
N GLU A 546 2.85 0.14 5.39
CA GLU A 546 4.18 0.55 5.88
C GLU A 546 5.30 0.12 4.90
N LEU A 547 5.24 -1.08 4.32
CA LEU A 547 6.13 -1.55 3.27
C LEU A 547 6.06 -0.68 2.01
N ASN A 548 4.86 -0.28 1.59
CA ASN A 548 4.65 0.55 0.40
C ASN A 548 5.10 2.00 0.64
N LYS A 549 4.95 2.55 1.86
CA LYS A 549 5.60 3.80 2.27
C LYS A 549 7.13 3.70 2.22
N ALA A 550 7.71 2.61 2.73
CA ALA A 550 9.16 2.38 2.67
C ALA A 550 9.68 2.17 1.24
N ARG A 551 8.88 1.57 0.34
CA ARG A 551 9.16 1.48 -1.10
C ARG A 551 9.17 2.85 -1.77
N ALA A 552 8.18 3.70 -1.49
CA ALA A 552 8.12 5.07 -2.00
C ALA A 552 9.34 5.88 -1.53
N ALA A 553 9.58 5.94 -0.22
CA ALA A 553 10.75 6.64 0.34
C ALA A 553 12.09 6.11 -0.22
N LYS A 554 12.20 4.81 -0.53
CA LYS A 554 13.37 4.27 -1.25
C LYS A 554 13.46 4.76 -2.69
N GLN A 555 12.33 4.86 -3.40
CA GLN A 555 12.29 5.39 -4.77
C GLN A 555 12.68 6.87 -4.78
N ASP A 556 12.18 7.66 -3.83
CA ASP A 556 12.52 9.07 -3.64
C ASP A 556 14.03 9.24 -3.35
N LEU A 557 14.58 8.50 -2.37
CA LEU A 557 16.01 8.46 -2.09
C LEU A 557 16.86 7.99 -3.29
N MET A 558 16.34 7.10 -4.14
CA MET A 558 17.01 6.72 -5.39
C MET A 558 16.95 7.82 -6.45
N ILE A 559 15.92 8.66 -6.47
CA ILE A 559 15.86 9.84 -7.34
C ILE A 559 16.84 10.90 -6.84
N GLU A 560 16.88 11.15 -5.53
CA GLU A 560 17.85 12.06 -4.89
C GLU A 560 19.30 11.62 -5.12
N ASP A 561 19.63 10.34 -4.91
CA ASP A 561 20.97 9.77 -5.21
C ASP A 561 21.36 9.95 -6.68
N ASN A 562 20.42 9.75 -7.62
CA ASN A 562 20.69 10.00 -9.04
C ASN A 562 20.84 11.49 -9.37
N LEU A 563 20.08 12.38 -8.72
CA LEU A 563 20.17 13.82 -8.88
C LEU A 563 21.51 14.36 -8.31
N LEU A 564 21.89 13.92 -7.12
CA LEU A 564 23.21 14.19 -6.53
C LEU A 564 24.35 13.64 -7.40
N LYS A 565 24.19 12.46 -8.03
CA LYS A 565 25.15 11.94 -9.02
C LYS A 565 25.24 12.79 -10.28
N LEU A 566 24.15 13.43 -10.71
CA LEU A 566 24.16 14.40 -11.82
C LEU A 566 24.82 15.72 -11.40
N GLU A 567 24.60 16.21 -10.18
CA GLU A 567 25.27 17.39 -9.63
C GLU A 567 26.78 17.15 -9.42
N VAL A 568 27.18 15.97 -8.94
CA VAL A 568 28.59 15.55 -8.82
C VAL A 568 29.25 15.42 -10.19
N LYS A 569 28.53 14.93 -11.22
CA LYS A 569 29.01 14.95 -12.62
C LYS A 569 29.19 16.39 -13.11
N ARG A 570 28.16 17.23 -13.00
CA ARG A 570 28.18 18.62 -13.45
C ARG A 570 29.25 19.46 -12.75
N THR A 571 29.45 19.29 -11.44
CA THR A 571 30.51 19.99 -10.70
C THR A 571 31.90 19.45 -11.06
N ARG A 572 32.04 18.15 -11.34
CA ARG A 572 33.28 17.56 -11.89
C ARG A 572 33.58 18.06 -13.32
N GLU A 573 32.58 18.17 -14.18
CA GLU A 573 32.70 18.71 -15.54
C GLU A 573 33.08 20.19 -15.52
N MET A 574 32.44 20.99 -14.65
CA MET A 574 32.85 22.38 -14.37
C MET A 574 34.28 22.47 -13.84
N LEU A 575 34.68 21.57 -12.93
CA LEU A 575 36.05 21.52 -12.39
C LEU A 575 37.07 21.14 -13.48
N TYR A 576 36.78 20.19 -14.36
CA TYR A 576 37.63 19.85 -15.49
C TYR A 576 37.72 20.99 -16.50
N SER A 577 36.59 21.64 -16.84
CA SER A 577 36.59 22.84 -17.68
C SER A 577 37.45 23.97 -17.08
N LYS A 578 37.39 24.19 -15.75
CA LYS A 578 38.27 25.16 -15.09
C LYS A 578 39.72 24.71 -14.99
N ALA A 579 40.00 23.41 -14.86
CA ALA A 579 41.35 22.88 -14.93
C ALA A 579 41.95 23.02 -16.34
N GLU A 580 41.16 22.82 -17.40
CA GLU A 580 41.53 23.06 -18.79
C GLU A 580 41.73 24.55 -19.09
N GLU A 581 40.86 25.44 -18.59
CA GLU A 581 41.08 26.89 -18.66
C GLU A 581 42.41 27.28 -18.01
N VAL A 582 42.64 26.88 -16.76
CA VAL A 582 43.88 27.16 -16.01
C VAL A 582 45.10 26.58 -16.74
N LEU A 583 45.04 25.34 -17.22
CA LEU A 583 46.13 24.70 -17.97
C LEU A 583 46.35 25.36 -19.34
N SER A 584 45.32 25.93 -19.97
CA SER A 584 45.45 26.75 -21.17
C SER A 584 46.08 28.12 -20.87
N LEU A 585 45.76 28.73 -19.73
CA LEU A 585 46.35 29.99 -19.27
C LEU A 585 47.81 29.79 -18.85
N GLU A 586 48.13 28.67 -18.21
CA GLU A 586 49.50 28.31 -17.86
C GLU A 586 50.33 27.96 -19.10
N LYS A 587 49.79 27.23 -20.07
CA LYS A 587 50.43 27.05 -21.38
C LYS A 587 50.66 28.39 -22.09
N ARG A 588 49.67 29.30 -22.12
CA ARG A 588 49.85 30.65 -22.69
C ARG A 588 50.89 31.46 -21.90
N LYS A 589 50.93 31.35 -20.57
CA LYS A 589 51.94 31.98 -19.72
C LYS A 589 53.33 31.44 -19.99
N GLN A 590 53.49 30.12 -20.14
CA GLN A 590 54.75 29.47 -20.51
C GLN A 590 55.19 29.82 -21.94
N GLN A 591 54.26 29.88 -22.90
CA GLN A 591 54.53 30.40 -24.24
C GLN A 591 54.90 31.89 -24.20
N LEU A 592 54.27 32.69 -23.33
CA LEU A 592 54.61 34.10 -23.12
C LEU A 592 55.97 34.28 -22.43
N SER A 593 56.35 33.43 -21.48
CA SER A 593 57.66 33.50 -20.82
C SER A 593 58.76 32.94 -21.72
N ALA A 594 58.52 31.82 -22.42
CA ALA A 594 59.40 31.31 -23.45
C ALA A 594 59.57 32.36 -24.56
N ALA A 595 58.50 33.01 -25.02
CA ALA A 595 58.54 34.16 -25.93
C ALA A 595 59.05 35.48 -25.29
N MET A 596 59.46 35.49 -24.02
CA MET A 596 60.04 36.66 -23.32
C MET A 596 61.46 36.42 -22.81
N GLU A 597 61.89 35.17 -22.65
CA GLU A 597 63.28 34.73 -22.77
C GLU A 597 63.68 34.76 -24.24
N GLU A 598 62.73 34.42 -25.13
CA GLU A 598 62.68 34.85 -26.53
C GLU A 598 62.15 36.31 -26.71
N ARG A 599 62.18 37.16 -25.67
CA ARG A 599 62.39 38.64 -25.81
C ARG A 599 63.89 38.96 -25.71
N ALA A 600 64.69 37.99 -25.27
CA ALA A 600 66.10 38.07 -24.93
C ALA A 600 67.03 37.04 -25.66
N GLU A 601 66.63 36.33 -26.76
CA GLU A 601 67.40 35.41 -27.68
C GLU A 601 67.70 35.53 -29.35
N GLU A 602 67.91 36.47 -30.41
CA GLU A 602 67.97 37.91 -31.15
C GLU A 602 68.56 39.42 -30.79
N ILE A 603 68.02 40.33 -29.92
CA ILE A 603 68.40 41.72 -29.46
C ILE A 603 69.64 42.02 -28.56
N LYS A 604 69.96 41.38 -27.41
CA LYS A 604 71.18 41.68 -26.58
C LYS A 604 72.58 41.42 -27.23
N VAL A 605 72.61 40.99 -28.50
CA VAL A 605 73.67 40.53 -29.46
C VAL A 605 73.27 40.97 -30.89
N HIS A 606 72.03 41.44 -31.19
CA HIS A 606 71.93 42.65 -32.03
C HIS A 606 72.72 43.79 -31.35
N LYS A 607 72.65 43.95 -30.03
CA LYS A 607 73.41 44.91 -29.21
C LYS A 607 74.92 44.61 -29.15
N ALA A 608 75.32 43.34 -29.21
CA ALA A 608 76.73 42.93 -29.26
C ALA A 608 77.30 42.89 -30.70
N MET A 609 76.46 42.67 -31.71
CA MET A 609 76.75 42.93 -33.13
C MET A 609 76.88 44.43 -33.35
N LEU A 610 75.98 45.25 -32.80
CA LEU A 610 76.13 46.70 -32.74
C LEU A 610 77.39 47.08 -31.95
N ALA A 611 77.73 46.39 -30.85
CA ALA A 611 78.99 46.64 -30.14
C ALA A 611 80.24 46.22 -30.93
N SER A 612 80.19 45.15 -31.74
CA SER A 612 81.30 44.76 -32.61
C SER A 612 81.39 45.66 -33.85
N GLN A 613 80.26 46.14 -34.36
CA GLN A 613 80.18 47.14 -35.43
C GLN A 613 80.62 48.52 -34.95
N ILE A 614 80.29 48.92 -33.72
CA ILE A 614 80.84 50.11 -33.05
C ILE A 614 82.35 49.96 -32.87
N ARG A 615 82.86 48.80 -32.40
CA ARG A 615 84.31 48.53 -32.33
C ARG A 615 84.99 48.61 -33.71
N TYR A 616 84.33 48.10 -34.76
CA TYR A 616 84.83 48.20 -36.13
C TYR A 616 84.85 49.65 -36.64
N VAL A 617 83.80 50.43 -36.35
CA VAL A 617 83.73 51.87 -36.69
C VAL A 617 84.73 52.70 -35.85
N ASP A 618 84.95 52.34 -34.58
CA ASP A 618 86.01 52.91 -33.73
C ASP A 618 87.39 52.61 -34.33
N GLN A 619 87.63 51.38 -34.80
CA GLN A 619 88.87 50.98 -35.45
C GLN A 619 89.06 51.71 -36.78
N GLN A 620 88.01 51.83 -37.61
CA GLN A 620 88.06 52.64 -38.83
C GLN A 620 88.29 54.13 -38.53
N ARG A 621 87.68 54.68 -37.46
CA ARG A 621 87.96 56.05 -36.99
C ARG A 621 89.41 56.19 -36.52
N GLN A 622 90.00 55.16 -35.90
CA GLN A 622 91.43 55.15 -35.55
C GLN A 622 92.31 55.13 -36.82
N THR A 623 91.99 54.33 -37.83
CA THR A 623 92.68 54.33 -39.14
C THR A 623 92.61 55.70 -39.81
N VAL A 624 91.40 56.26 -39.98
CA VAL A 624 91.19 57.58 -40.59
C VAL A 624 91.83 58.70 -39.76
N SER A 625 91.88 58.56 -38.43
CA SER A 625 92.62 59.49 -37.57
C SER A 625 94.13 59.39 -37.76
N ALA A 626 94.69 58.18 -37.91
CA ALA A 626 96.10 57.99 -38.23
C ALA A 626 96.46 58.58 -39.61
N GLU A 627 95.63 58.34 -40.63
CA GLU A 627 95.75 58.98 -41.94
C GLU A 627 95.67 60.51 -41.84
N PHE A 628 94.72 61.05 -41.07
CA PHE A 628 94.59 62.49 -40.85
C PHE A 628 95.84 63.09 -40.17
N HIS A 629 96.44 62.41 -39.19
CA HIS A 629 97.70 62.83 -38.58
C HIS A 629 98.89 62.72 -39.57
N GLU A 630 98.89 61.74 -40.48
CA GLU A 630 99.89 61.67 -41.56
C GLU A 630 99.74 62.84 -42.55
N ARG A 631 98.49 63.23 -42.89
CA ARG A 631 98.19 64.41 -43.72
C ARG A 631 98.58 65.71 -43.01
N LEU A 632 98.33 65.84 -41.71
CA LEU A 632 98.83 66.95 -40.89
C LEU A 632 100.36 67.03 -40.92
N SER A 633 101.06 65.91 -40.71
CA SER A 633 102.51 65.85 -40.83
C SER A 633 103.02 66.26 -42.23
N LYS A 634 102.27 65.94 -43.29
CA LYS A 634 102.52 66.43 -44.67
C LYS A 634 102.30 67.94 -44.81
N ILE A 635 101.30 68.51 -44.14
CA ILE A 635 101.02 69.95 -44.13
C ILE A 635 102.11 70.71 -43.37
N ASP A 636 102.54 70.25 -42.20
CA ASP A 636 103.61 70.91 -41.44
C ASP A 636 104.97 70.81 -42.17
N LYS A 637 105.25 69.68 -42.85
CA LYS A 637 106.40 69.58 -43.78
C LYS A 637 106.35 70.58 -44.95
N LEU A 638 105.16 71.08 -45.32
CA LEU A 638 104.99 72.15 -46.30
C LEU A 638 105.06 73.55 -45.68
N LYS A 639 104.55 73.75 -44.45
CA LYS A 639 104.72 75.01 -43.70
C LYS A 639 106.19 75.30 -43.43
N ASN A 640 106.93 74.36 -42.85
CA ASN A 640 108.35 74.53 -42.55
C ASN A 640 109.16 74.84 -43.83
N ARG A 641 108.74 74.31 -44.98
CA ARG A 641 109.33 74.59 -46.29
C ARG A 641 108.99 75.98 -46.84
N TYR A 642 107.85 76.56 -46.44
CA TYR A 642 107.48 77.95 -46.71
C TYR A 642 108.22 78.92 -45.77
N GLU A 643 108.35 78.59 -44.48
CA GLU A 643 109.09 79.40 -43.50
C GLU A 643 110.58 79.51 -43.86
N ILE A 644 111.21 78.40 -44.27
CA ILE A 644 112.59 78.40 -44.77
C ILE A 644 112.73 79.31 -46.02
N LEU A 645 111.70 79.43 -46.85
CA LEU A 645 111.73 80.27 -48.06
C LEU A 645 111.58 81.76 -47.73
N THR A 646 110.77 82.13 -46.72
CA THR A 646 110.63 83.53 -46.28
C THR A 646 111.83 84.03 -45.48
N VAL A 647 112.50 83.16 -44.71
CA VAL A 647 113.72 83.51 -43.94
C VAL A 647 114.93 83.87 -44.84
N VAL A 648 114.96 83.42 -46.09
CA VAL A 648 116.05 83.70 -47.05
C VAL A 648 115.91 85.05 -47.76
N MET A 649 114.79 85.76 -47.61
CA MET A 649 114.41 86.91 -48.45
C MET A 649 114.28 88.26 -47.70
N LEU A 650 114.89 88.43 -46.52
CA LEU A 650 115.08 89.75 -45.90
C LEU A 650 116.52 89.98 -45.38
N PRO A 651 117.05 91.23 -45.39
CA PRO A 651 118.48 91.50 -45.17
C PRO A 651 118.80 92.24 -43.84
N PRO A 652 120.05 92.13 -43.33
CA PRO A 652 120.59 92.95 -42.24
C PRO A 652 121.36 94.21 -42.72
N GLU A 653 121.69 95.13 -41.81
CA GLU A 653 122.27 96.47 -42.07
C GLU A 653 123.78 96.62 -41.69
N GLY A 654 124.43 97.66 -42.22
CA GLY A 654 125.82 98.10 -41.90
C GLY A 654 126.85 97.81 -43.01
N GLU A 655 127.78 98.70 -43.42
CA GLU A 655 128.25 100.00 -42.88
C GLU A 655 128.32 101.11 -43.99
N GLU A 656 128.83 102.32 -43.67
CA GLU A 656 129.16 103.40 -44.65
C GLU A 656 130.53 103.16 -45.35
N GLU A 657 131.07 104.03 -46.23
CA GLU A 657 131.69 105.34 -45.95
C GLU A 657 131.39 106.43 -47.03
N LYS A 658 131.83 107.68 -46.76
CA LYS A 658 131.82 108.83 -47.69
C LYS A 658 133.14 109.62 -47.59
N THR A 659 133.40 110.53 -48.54
CA THR A 659 134.53 111.50 -48.43
C THR A 659 134.15 112.88 -48.98
N GLN A 660 134.75 113.94 -48.43
CA GLN A 660 134.28 115.33 -48.55
C GLN A 660 135.38 116.24 -49.14
N ALA A 661 135.42 116.42 -50.47
CA ALA A 661 136.37 117.32 -51.14
C ALA A 661 135.91 117.87 -52.50
N TYR A 662 135.49 116.99 -53.42
CA TYR A 662 135.36 117.31 -54.85
C TYR A 662 134.35 118.42 -55.21
N TYR A 663 133.26 118.52 -54.46
CA TYR A 663 132.12 119.39 -54.77
C TYR A 663 132.39 120.91 -54.73
N VAL A 664 133.51 121.36 -54.15
CA VAL A 664 133.76 122.80 -53.94
C VAL A 664 134.49 123.46 -55.11
N ILE A 665 135.40 122.76 -55.79
CA ILE A 665 136.31 123.39 -56.77
C ILE A 665 135.66 123.58 -58.14
N LYS A 666 134.94 122.56 -58.63
CA LYS A 666 134.45 122.54 -60.04
C LYS A 666 133.42 123.64 -60.33
N ALA A 667 132.53 123.92 -59.38
CA ALA A 667 131.43 124.88 -59.53
C ALA A 667 131.87 126.35 -59.69
N ALA A 668 133.14 126.68 -59.46
CA ALA A 668 133.67 128.03 -59.61
C ALA A 668 134.10 128.33 -61.05
N GLN A 669 134.75 127.38 -61.74
CA GLN A 669 135.33 127.61 -63.07
C GLN A 669 134.28 127.62 -64.18
N GLU A 670 133.24 126.79 -64.07
CA GLU A 670 132.12 126.73 -65.03
C GLU A 670 131.29 128.04 -65.11
N LYS A 671 131.55 129.04 -64.24
CA LYS A 671 130.71 130.24 -64.09
C LYS A 671 131.16 131.46 -64.92
N GLU A 672 132.43 131.60 -65.27
CA GLU A 672 132.94 132.82 -65.92
C GLU A 672 133.16 132.68 -67.44
N GLU A 673 133.49 131.47 -67.92
CA GLU A 673 133.70 131.21 -69.36
C GLU A 673 132.37 131.26 -70.14
N LEU A 674 131.28 130.74 -69.55
CA LEU A 674 129.92 130.81 -70.12
C LEU A 674 129.43 132.25 -70.40
N GLN A 675 130.00 133.27 -69.74
CA GLN A 675 129.51 134.65 -69.82
C GLN A 675 130.13 135.49 -70.95
N ARG A 676 131.02 134.93 -71.79
CA ARG A 676 131.49 135.60 -73.03
C ARG A 676 131.03 134.94 -74.34
N GLU A 677 130.63 133.67 -74.31
CA GLU A 677 130.13 133.01 -75.51
C GLU A 677 128.64 133.30 -75.77
N GLY A 678 127.83 133.44 -74.70
CA GLY A 678 126.38 133.67 -74.77
C GLY A 678 125.94 134.85 -75.65
N ASP A 679 126.44 136.06 -75.35
CA ASP A 679 126.11 137.31 -76.06
C ASP A 679 126.30 137.21 -77.59
N SER A 680 127.22 136.36 -78.05
CA SER A 680 127.51 136.15 -79.49
C SER A 680 126.53 135.20 -80.20
N LEU A 681 125.86 134.34 -79.44
CA LEU A 681 124.89 133.34 -79.92
C LEU A 681 123.46 133.89 -79.91
N ASP A 682 123.09 134.67 -78.89
CA ASP A 682 121.75 135.28 -78.76
C ASP A 682 121.39 136.19 -79.96
N ALA A 683 122.39 136.85 -80.54
CA ALA A 683 122.25 137.67 -81.75
C ALA A 683 121.90 136.84 -83.02
N LYS A 684 122.23 135.55 -83.05
CA LYS A 684 121.85 134.62 -84.13
C LYS A 684 120.52 133.94 -83.86
N ILE A 685 120.26 133.56 -82.61
CA ILE A 685 119.01 132.94 -82.13
C ILE A 685 117.81 133.83 -82.47
N ASN A 686 117.88 135.12 -82.13
CA ASN A 686 116.84 136.15 -82.37
C ASN A 686 116.40 136.34 -83.84
N LYS A 687 117.16 135.79 -84.80
CA LYS A 687 116.83 135.82 -86.23
C LYS A 687 116.10 134.55 -86.68
N ALA A 688 116.54 133.38 -86.21
CA ALA A 688 115.93 132.09 -86.51
C ALA A 688 114.53 131.94 -85.88
N GLU A 689 114.35 132.41 -84.64
CA GLU A 689 113.07 132.30 -83.91
C GLU A 689 111.91 132.99 -84.63
N LYS A 690 112.18 134.11 -85.33
CA LYS A 690 111.16 134.89 -86.04
C LYS A 690 110.66 134.19 -87.31
N GLU A 691 111.51 133.40 -87.96
CA GLU A 691 111.12 132.59 -89.12
C GLU A 691 110.37 131.32 -88.69
N ILE A 692 110.79 130.70 -87.58
CA ILE A 692 110.09 129.55 -86.96
C ILE A 692 108.67 129.94 -86.53
N TYR A 693 108.48 131.09 -85.87
CA TYR A 693 107.17 131.51 -85.37
C TYR A 693 106.14 131.73 -86.48
N ALA A 694 106.56 132.17 -87.68
CA ALA A 694 105.67 132.35 -88.84
C ALA A 694 105.20 131.01 -89.45
N LEU A 695 106.13 130.06 -89.60
CA LEU A 695 105.83 128.72 -90.12
C LEU A 695 104.99 127.89 -89.12
N GLN A 696 105.23 128.04 -87.83
CA GLN A 696 104.48 127.30 -86.80
C GLN A 696 103.00 127.74 -86.75
N ASN A 697 102.71 129.04 -86.79
CA ASN A 697 101.32 129.54 -86.78
C ASN A 697 100.50 129.06 -87.99
N THR A 698 101.07 129.10 -89.20
CA THR A 698 100.38 128.66 -90.43
C THR A 698 100.11 127.15 -90.45
N LEU A 699 101.05 126.34 -89.97
CA LEU A 699 100.89 124.89 -89.85
C LEU A 699 99.89 124.50 -88.74
N GLN A 700 99.79 125.29 -87.67
CA GLN A 700 98.87 125.04 -86.56
C GLN A 700 97.40 125.32 -86.95
N VAL A 701 97.13 126.40 -87.69
CA VAL A 701 95.77 126.67 -88.24
C VAL A 701 95.33 125.57 -89.20
N LEU A 702 96.21 125.16 -90.12
CA LEU A 702 95.88 124.12 -91.10
C LEU A 702 95.58 122.77 -90.43
N ASN A 703 96.38 122.37 -89.44
CA ASN A 703 96.15 121.13 -88.69
C ASN A 703 94.88 121.17 -87.83
N SER A 704 94.51 122.32 -87.26
CA SER A 704 93.25 122.44 -86.49
C SER A 704 92.02 122.24 -87.37
N CYS A 705 91.94 122.95 -88.51
CA CYS A 705 90.83 122.76 -89.46
C CYS A 705 90.78 121.33 -90.03
N ASN A 706 91.93 120.75 -90.37
CA ASN A 706 92.00 119.39 -90.92
C ASN A 706 91.72 118.30 -89.86
N ASN A 707 91.97 118.58 -88.57
CA ASN A 707 91.53 117.72 -87.47
C ASN A 707 90.01 117.78 -87.27
N ASN A 708 89.39 118.97 -87.23
CA ASN A 708 87.93 119.06 -87.08
C ASN A 708 87.21 118.42 -88.28
N TYR A 709 87.71 118.62 -89.51
CA TYR A 709 87.19 117.96 -90.71
C TYR A 709 87.47 116.44 -90.75
N LYS A 710 88.39 115.92 -89.92
CA LYS A 710 88.57 114.48 -89.68
C LYS A 710 87.78 113.96 -88.47
N GLN A 711 87.32 114.82 -87.57
CA GLN A 711 86.39 114.43 -86.50
C GLN A 711 84.97 114.24 -87.06
N SER A 712 84.51 115.10 -87.99
CA SER A 712 83.21 114.93 -88.66
C SER A 712 83.11 113.64 -89.50
N PHE A 713 84.22 113.19 -90.11
CA PHE A 713 84.29 111.92 -90.84
C PHE A 713 84.80 110.73 -90.01
N LYS A 714 85.05 110.90 -88.70
CA LYS A 714 85.21 109.75 -87.80
C LYS A 714 83.84 109.16 -87.49
N LYS A 715 83.56 108.06 -88.18
CA LYS A 715 82.48 107.09 -87.92
C LYS A 715 81.89 107.19 -86.50
N VAL A 716 80.66 107.70 -86.42
CA VAL A 716 79.80 107.81 -85.22
C VAL A 716 79.98 106.55 -84.35
N THR A 717 80.60 106.59 -83.16
CA THR A 717 80.37 107.38 -81.92
C THR A 717 79.02 107.06 -81.25
N PRO A 718 78.94 106.98 -79.90
CA PRO A 718 77.78 106.40 -79.22
C PRO A 718 76.62 107.40 -79.04
N SER A 719 76.13 108.00 -80.13
CA SER A 719 75.08 109.04 -80.07
C SER A 719 74.26 109.16 -81.39
N SER A 720 73.82 108.05 -81.94
CA SER A 720 72.81 108.02 -83.03
C SER A 720 71.85 106.85 -82.86
N ASP A 721 70.55 107.11 -82.97
CA ASP A 721 69.47 106.22 -82.53
C ASP A 721 69.44 104.87 -83.29
N GLU A 722 69.94 104.83 -84.52
CA GLU A 722 70.03 103.59 -85.31
C GLU A 722 70.98 102.56 -84.68
N TYR A 723 71.99 102.99 -83.91
CA TYR A 723 72.85 102.07 -83.15
C TYR A 723 72.13 101.52 -81.92
N GLY A 724 71.28 102.33 -81.27
CA GLY A 724 70.42 101.90 -80.17
C GLY A 724 69.39 100.86 -80.61
N LEU A 725 68.70 101.11 -81.73
CA LEU A 725 67.79 100.16 -82.37
C LEU A 725 68.51 98.87 -82.79
N LYS A 726 69.75 98.97 -83.32
CA LYS A 726 70.55 97.79 -83.65
C LYS A 726 70.86 96.95 -82.41
N ILE A 727 71.29 97.57 -81.30
CA ILE A 727 71.54 96.85 -80.04
C ILE A 727 70.24 96.20 -79.57
N GLN A 728 69.12 96.94 -79.51
CA GLN A 728 67.84 96.39 -79.06
C GLN A 728 67.37 95.21 -79.92
N LEU A 729 67.59 95.21 -81.24
CA LEU A 729 67.25 94.08 -82.11
C LEU A 729 68.22 92.89 -81.99
N GLU A 730 69.53 93.12 -81.85
CA GLU A 730 70.48 92.04 -81.54
C GLU A 730 70.26 91.46 -80.14
N GLU A 731 69.78 92.26 -79.18
CA GLU A 731 69.51 91.88 -77.80
C GLU A 731 68.13 91.21 -77.64
N GLN A 732 67.11 91.65 -78.38
CA GLN A 732 65.87 90.89 -78.54
C GLN A 732 66.12 89.55 -79.25
N LYS A 733 67.01 89.51 -80.26
CA LYS A 733 67.44 88.26 -80.88
C LYS A 733 68.22 87.37 -79.90
N ARG A 734 69.15 87.91 -79.11
CA ARG A 734 69.80 87.14 -78.03
C ARG A 734 68.78 86.64 -77.04
N ALA A 735 67.85 87.47 -76.55
CA ALA A 735 66.80 87.06 -75.63
C ALA A 735 65.85 86.01 -76.23
N ALA A 736 65.63 86.00 -77.55
CA ALA A 736 64.87 84.97 -78.26
C ALA A 736 65.67 83.67 -78.41
N GLU A 737 66.95 83.74 -78.78
CA GLU A 737 67.86 82.58 -78.84
C GLU A 737 68.17 82.02 -77.45
N GLU A 738 68.19 82.86 -76.41
CA GLU A 738 68.32 82.47 -75.01
C GLU A 738 67.03 81.86 -74.53
N LYS A 739 65.84 82.42 -74.85
CA LYS A 739 64.55 81.74 -74.63
C LYS A 739 64.49 80.40 -75.37
N TYR A 740 65.07 80.26 -76.55
CA TYR A 740 65.14 78.99 -77.28
C TYR A 740 66.15 78.01 -76.67
N ARG A 741 67.37 78.45 -76.31
CA ARG A 741 68.38 77.65 -75.59
C ARG A 741 68.01 77.39 -74.13
N TYR A 742 67.07 78.16 -73.58
CA TYR A 742 66.40 77.93 -72.30
C TYR A 742 65.23 76.97 -72.48
N LYS A 743 64.51 76.98 -73.62
CA LYS A 743 63.54 75.93 -73.97
C LYS A 743 64.23 74.59 -74.26
N GLN A 744 65.40 74.59 -74.91
CA GLN A 744 66.23 73.38 -75.10
C GLN A 744 67.06 72.98 -73.86
N ARG A 745 67.20 73.86 -72.87
CA ARG A 745 67.59 73.47 -71.50
C ARG A 745 66.39 72.90 -70.78
N GLN A 746 65.27 73.62 -70.68
CA GLN A 746 64.01 73.10 -70.14
C GLN A 746 63.60 71.75 -70.72
N ILE A 747 63.87 71.43 -71.99
CA ILE A 747 63.56 70.09 -72.54
C ILE A 747 64.56 69.03 -72.07
N ARG A 748 65.84 69.36 -71.85
CA ARG A 748 66.83 68.44 -71.26
C ARG A 748 66.75 68.35 -69.75
N GLU A 749 66.53 69.46 -69.06
CA GLU A 749 66.08 69.56 -67.68
C GLU A 749 64.82 68.71 -67.53
N ILE A 750 63.75 68.90 -68.31
CA ILE A 750 62.55 68.02 -68.25
C ILE A 750 62.84 66.55 -68.60
N GLN A 751 63.85 66.22 -69.41
CA GLN A 751 64.23 64.82 -69.66
C GLN A 751 65.08 64.21 -68.53
N GLU A 752 65.98 64.98 -67.94
CA GLU A 752 66.75 64.62 -66.74
C GLU A 752 65.87 64.66 -65.48
N ASP A 753 64.82 65.49 -65.46
CA ASP A 753 63.74 65.55 -64.47
C ASP A 753 62.80 64.36 -64.66
N ILE A 754 62.43 63.96 -65.88
CA ILE A 754 61.66 62.72 -66.09
C ILE A 754 62.48 61.52 -65.66
N GLN A 755 63.74 61.43 -66.08
CA GLN A 755 64.58 60.28 -65.78
C GLN A 755 65.03 60.26 -64.31
N SER A 756 65.20 61.41 -63.65
CA SER A 756 65.35 61.47 -62.20
C SER A 756 64.01 61.27 -61.47
N MET A 757 62.86 61.69 -62.00
CA MET A 757 61.54 61.38 -61.46
C MET A 757 61.27 59.88 -61.51
N GLU A 758 61.64 59.17 -62.58
CA GLU A 758 61.60 57.71 -62.66
C GLU A 758 62.50 57.06 -61.59
N ASN A 759 63.75 57.52 -61.42
CA ASN A 759 64.61 57.06 -60.32
C ASN A 759 64.02 57.41 -58.93
N THR A 760 63.42 58.59 -58.75
CA THR A 760 62.72 58.91 -57.50
C THR A 760 61.43 58.12 -57.36
N PHE A 761 60.81 57.63 -58.43
CA PHE A 761 59.61 56.80 -58.36
C PHE A 761 59.96 55.40 -57.86
N GLU A 762 61.05 54.79 -58.34
CA GLU A 762 61.60 53.56 -57.76
C GLU A 762 61.99 53.76 -56.27
N VAL A 763 62.63 54.90 -55.93
CA VAL A 763 62.94 55.24 -54.52
C VAL A 763 61.67 55.50 -53.71
N ILE A 764 60.64 56.15 -54.26
CA ILE A 764 59.35 56.42 -53.61
C ILE A 764 58.57 55.12 -53.42
N GLU A 765 58.65 54.15 -54.33
CA GLU A 765 58.06 52.82 -54.14
C GLU A 765 58.75 52.08 -52.98
N HIS A 766 60.08 52.09 -52.94
CA HIS A 766 60.86 51.55 -51.83
C HIS A 766 60.56 52.26 -50.50
N LEU A 767 60.43 53.59 -50.50
CA LEU A 767 60.05 54.38 -49.34
C LEU A 767 58.59 54.14 -48.93
N THR A 768 57.67 53.95 -49.87
CA THR A 768 56.25 53.65 -49.60
C THR A 768 56.11 52.32 -48.88
N ASN A 769 56.95 51.34 -49.19
CA ASN A 769 56.98 50.07 -48.46
C ASN A 769 57.56 50.25 -47.04
N ASN A 770 58.65 51.01 -46.87
CA ASN A 770 59.16 51.39 -45.53
C ASN A 770 58.16 52.23 -44.70
N VAL A 771 57.33 53.06 -45.35
CA VAL A 771 56.30 53.88 -44.69
C VAL A 771 55.12 53.02 -44.24
N LYS A 772 54.74 51.96 -44.98
CA LYS A 772 53.73 50.98 -44.51
C LYS A 772 54.17 50.29 -43.21
N GLU A 773 55.44 49.93 -43.08
CA GLU A 773 55.96 49.37 -41.83
C GLU A 773 55.86 50.38 -40.68
N LYS A 774 56.39 51.60 -40.85
CA LYS A 774 56.32 52.67 -39.83
C LYS A 774 54.89 53.10 -39.46
N LEU A 775 53.95 53.02 -40.40
CA LEU A 775 52.53 53.29 -40.13
C LEU A 775 51.96 52.30 -39.10
N SER A 776 52.34 51.02 -39.22
CA SER A 776 51.92 49.98 -38.27
C SER A 776 52.46 50.22 -36.86
N GLU A 777 53.72 50.67 -36.74
CA GLU A 777 54.31 51.07 -35.45
C GLU A 777 53.55 52.25 -34.83
N LYS A 778 53.33 53.33 -35.58
CA LYS A 778 52.68 54.56 -35.09
C LYS A 778 51.22 54.36 -34.67
N GLN A 779 50.49 53.43 -35.29
CA GLN A 779 49.14 53.08 -34.86
C GLN A 779 49.09 52.53 -33.43
N THR A 780 50.11 51.79 -32.98
CA THR A 780 50.16 51.25 -31.61
C THR A 780 50.35 52.34 -30.54
N TYR A 781 51.06 53.43 -30.87
CA TYR A 781 51.38 54.52 -29.96
C TYR A 781 50.20 55.49 -29.74
N SER A 782 49.45 55.80 -30.81
CA SER A 782 48.30 56.72 -30.77
C SER A 782 47.20 56.29 -29.77
N LEU A 783 47.04 54.98 -29.57
CA LEU A 783 46.04 54.40 -28.66
C LEU A 783 46.35 54.61 -27.15
N GLN A 784 47.57 55.01 -26.79
CA GLN A 784 47.91 55.29 -25.38
C GLN A 784 47.54 56.73 -24.99
N LEU A 785 48.04 57.73 -25.73
CA LEU A 785 47.83 59.16 -25.46
C LEU A 785 46.35 59.55 -25.34
N ARG A 786 45.48 58.95 -26.16
CA ARG A 786 44.05 59.32 -26.23
C ARG A 786 43.28 59.09 -24.93
N LYS A 787 43.79 58.27 -24.01
CA LYS A 787 43.18 58.06 -22.68
C LYS A 787 43.49 59.17 -21.68
N GLU A 788 44.58 59.89 -21.85
CA GLU A 788 45.09 60.84 -20.83
C GLU A 788 44.41 62.22 -20.93
N THR A 789 43.84 62.55 -22.10
CA THR A 789 43.23 63.86 -22.35
C THR A 789 41.81 63.98 -21.77
N GLU A 790 41.02 62.90 -21.74
CA GLU A 790 39.63 62.93 -21.27
C GLU A 790 39.49 63.21 -19.76
N GLU A 791 40.58 63.10 -18.98
CA GLU A 791 40.61 63.43 -17.55
C GLU A 791 40.81 64.94 -17.26
N GLN A 792 41.12 65.75 -18.29
CA GLN A 792 41.43 67.18 -18.20
C GLN A 792 40.27 68.07 -18.69
N GLN A 793 39.28 68.37 -17.85
CA GLN A 793 38.32 69.47 -18.14
C GLN A 793 37.57 70.08 -16.93
N PRO A 794 36.77 69.33 -16.12
CA PRO A 794 35.77 69.90 -15.19
C PRO A 794 36.31 70.61 -13.93
N LYS A 795 37.64 70.79 -13.85
CA LYS A 795 38.33 71.56 -12.82
C LYS A 795 38.44 73.04 -13.20
N MET A 796 38.48 73.37 -14.49
CA MET A 796 38.92 74.68 -14.99
C MET A 796 37.85 75.79 -14.93
N GLU A 797 36.59 75.49 -15.27
CA GLU A 797 35.49 76.48 -15.30
C GLU A 797 35.16 77.12 -13.93
N ARG A 798 35.60 76.50 -12.84
CA ARG A 798 35.22 76.88 -11.47
C ARG A 798 35.99 78.10 -10.94
N VAL A 799 37.19 78.34 -11.48
CA VAL A 799 38.15 79.33 -10.97
C VAL A 799 37.86 80.75 -11.50
N THR A 800 37.62 80.87 -12.81
CA THR A 800 37.53 82.16 -13.52
C THR A 800 36.42 83.10 -13.01
N LYS A 801 35.41 82.58 -12.29
CA LYS A 801 34.31 83.39 -11.73
C LYS A 801 34.65 84.12 -10.43
N GLN A 802 35.68 83.72 -9.68
CA GLN A 802 36.05 84.44 -8.43
C GLN A 802 36.84 85.72 -8.70
N CYS A 803 37.79 85.68 -9.64
CA CYS A 803 38.78 86.75 -9.87
C CYS A 803 38.20 88.08 -10.42
N ALA A 804 36.90 88.15 -10.72
CA ALA A 804 36.25 89.32 -11.34
C ALA A 804 35.51 90.26 -10.36
N ARG A 805 35.33 89.88 -9.09
CA ARG A 805 34.71 90.75 -8.06
C ARG A 805 35.70 91.69 -7.39
N LEU A 806 36.88 91.19 -7.04
CA LEU A 806 37.88 91.91 -6.24
C LEU A 806 38.47 93.14 -6.94
N ARG A 807 38.68 93.07 -8.28
CA ARG A 807 39.23 94.14 -9.12
C ARG A 807 38.24 95.30 -9.36
N ARG A 808 37.70 95.90 -8.29
CA ARG A 808 36.74 97.02 -8.37
C ARG A 808 36.63 97.87 -7.11
N GLU A 809 36.76 97.27 -5.93
CA GLU A 809 36.69 98.01 -4.66
C GLU A 809 37.96 98.85 -4.44
N ILE A 810 39.12 98.35 -4.89
CA ILE A 810 40.43 98.93 -4.57
C ILE A 810 40.65 100.30 -5.26
N ARG A 811 40.16 100.49 -6.49
CA ARG A 811 40.36 101.70 -7.30
C ARG A 811 39.64 102.96 -6.77
N ILE A 812 38.55 102.80 -6.01
CA ILE A 812 37.76 103.94 -5.49
C ILE A 812 38.50 104.63 -4.33
N LEU A 813 39.16 103.86 -3.46
CA LEU A 813 39.70 104.32 -2.17
C LEU A 813 40.85 105.34 -2.25
N LYS A 814 41.36 105.66 -3.44
CA LYS A 814 42.40 106.68 -3.66
C LYS A 814 41.93 107.94 -4.38
N GLU A 815 40.67 107.99 -4.84
CA GLU A 815 40.14 109.06 -5.72
C GLU A 815 40.97 109.31 -7.01
N THR A 816 41.74 108.32 -7.47
CA THR A 816 42.68 108.43 -8.61
C THR A 816 42.19 107.84 -9.93
N ASN A 817 41.36 106.79 -9.90
CA ASN A 817 41.01 105.92 -11.04
C ASN A 817 42.18 105.22 -11.78
N GLU A 818 43.42 105.71 -11.67
CA GLU A 818 44.63 104.93 -11.96
C GLU A 818 44.79 103.76 -10.97
N GLU A 819 45.54 102.74 -11.41
CA GLU A 819 45.50 101.39 -10.84
C GLU A 819 46.29 101.23 -9.53
N THR A 820 45.78 100.37 -8.65
CA THR A 820 46.37 100.10 -7.33
C THR A 820 47.30 98.89 -7.37
N LEU A 821 48.42 98.97 -6.64
CA LEU A 821 49.53 97.98 -6.65
C LEU A 821 49.06 96.54 -6.35
N GLU A 822 47.98 96.42 -5.60
CA GLU A 822 47.35 95.17 -5.17
C GLU A 822 46.63 94.43 -6.31
N GLU A 823 46.27 95.09 -7.42
CA GLU A 823 45.64 94.42 -8.58
C GLU A 823 46.68 93.81 -9.54
N GLN A 824 47.88 94.40 -9.64
CA GLN A 824 48.90 94.01 -10.64
C GLN A 824 49.66 92.73 -10.30
N ASP A 825 49.95 92.45 -9.02
CA ASP A 825 50.70 91.23 -8.63
C ASP A 825 49.94 89.92 -8.92
N ILE A 826 48.61 89.96 -8.87
CA ILE A 826 47.78 88.75 -9.06
C ILE A 826 47.79 88.30 -10.53
N GLN A 827 47.55 89.21 -11.49
CA GLN A 827 47.48 88.82 -12.92
C GLN A 827 48.85 88.44 -13.50
N LEU A 828 49.91 89.12 -13.07
CA LEU A 828 51.28 88.86 -13.55
C LEU A 828 51.76 87.46 -13.16
N ARG A 829 51.22 86.90 -12.06
CA ARG A 829 51.58 85.57 -11.54
C ARG A 829 50.85 84.43 -12.25
N GLU A 830 49.60 84.60 -12.66
CA GLU A 830 48.88 83.62 -13.50
C GLU A 830 49.48 83.57 -14.93
N ILE A 831 49.73 84.72 -15.56
CA ILE A 831 50.17 84.80 -16.97
C ILE A 831 51.58 84.25 -17.19
N LYS A 832 52.52 84.47 -16.25
CA LYS A 832 53.88 83.91 -16.32
C LYS A 832 53.93 82.39 -16.12
N GLN A 833 52.91 81.80 -15.50
CA GLN A 833 52.82 80.36 -15.35
C GLN A 833 52.25 79.73 -16.63
N PHE A 834 51.15 80.28 -17.15
CA PHE A 834 50.50 79.79 -18.37
C PHE A 834 51.40 79.87 -19.62
N HIS A 835 52.20 80.94 -19.76
CA HIS A 835 53.23 80.98 -20.82
C HIS A 835 54.26 79.87 -20.65
N LYS A 836 54.89 79.71 -19.48
CA LYS A 836 55.92 78.69 -19.25
C LYS A 836 55.50 77.27 -19.62
N ASP A 837 54.25 76.91 -19.32
CA ASP A 837 53.73 75.56 -19.57
C ASP A 837 53.40 75.34 -21.07
N ILE A 838 53.03 76.41 -21.81
CA ILE A 838 52.93 76.40 -23.28
C ILE A 838 54.33 76.36 -23.90
N ASP A 839 55.21 77.25 -23.47
CA ASP A 839 56.56 77.47 -23.97
C ASP A 839 57.40 76.18 -23.98
N GLN A 840 57.44 75.46 -22.86
CA GLN A 840 58.19 74.21 -22.77
C GLN A 840 57.50 73.06 -23.53
N MET A 841 56.17 73.07 -23.63
CA MET A 841 55.44 72.08 -24.45
C MET A 841 55.74 72.28 -25.94
N LEU A 842 55.88 73.53 -26.38
CA LEU A 842 56.39 73.86 -27.70
C LEU A 842 57.81 73.37 -27.92
N VAL A 843 58.76 73.65 -27.01
CA VAL A 843 60.15 73.17 -27.11
C VAL A 843 60.21 71.64 -27.24
N ASN A 844 59.41 70.92 -26.47
CA ASN A 844 59.37 69.45 -26.52
C ASN A 844 58.75 68.92 -27.83
N VAL A 845 57.83 69.68 -28.45
CA VAL A 845 57.26 69.36 -29.76
C VAL A 845 58.20 69.79 -30.91
N MET A 846 59.05 70.81 -30.71
CA MET A 846 60.12 71.22 -31.61
C MET A 846 61.25 70.18 -31.75
N GLU A 847 61.41 69.24 -30.81
CA GLU A 847 62.34 68.12 -31.00
C GLU A 847 61.89 67.12 -32.10
N ASN A 848 60.61 67.15 -32.51
CA ASN A 848 60.19 66.59 -33.80
C ASN A 848 60.21 67.68 -34.88
N ALA A 849 61.18 67.60 -35.81
CA ALA A 849 61.42 68.63 -36.81
C ALA A 849 60.19 69.01 -37.68
N GLU A 850 59.32 68.05 -38.00
CA GLU A 850 58.06 68.32 -38.73
C GLU A 850 57.14 69.27 -37.96
N MET A 851 57.11 69.15 -36.63
CA MET A 851 56.28 70.01 -35.76
C MET A 851 57.02 71.27 -35.32
N HIS A 852 58.36 71.27 -35.29
CA HIS A 852 59.17 72.49 -35.08
C HIS A 852 58.82 73.58 -36.10
N ILE A 853 58.71 73.23 -37.38
CA ILE A 853 58.37 74.18 -38.45
C ILE A 853 56.97 74.74 -38.22
N ILE A 854 55.99 73.85 -38.02
CA ILE A 854 54.58 74.22 -37.81
C ILE A 854 54.41 75.16 -36.61
N LEU A 855 55.11 74.89 -35.50
CA LEU A 855 55.06 75.74 -34.32
C LEU A 855 55.77 77.08 -34.52
N GLN A 856 56.92 77.10 -35.21
CA GLN A 856 57.67 78.34 -35.44
C GLN A 856 56.87 79.32 -36.31
N THR A 857 56.18 78.85 -37.36
CA THR A 857 55.29 79.72 -38.16
C THR A 857 54.15 80.33 -37.33
N TYR A 858 53.61 79.61 -36.33
CA TYR A 858 52.55 80.15 -35.47
C TYR A 858 53.04 81.09 -34.36
N PHE A 859 54.30 80.98 -33.92
CA PHE A 859 54.85 81.85 -32.87
C PHE A 859 55.37 83.19 -33.40
N GLU A 860 56.10 83.17 -34.52
CA GLU A 860 56.66 84.37 -35.14
C GLU A 860 55.55 85.36 -35.56
N GLN A 861 54.39 84.84 -36.00
CA GLN A 861 53.20 85.64 -36.34
C GLN A 861 52.55 86.36 -35.15
N ASN A 862 52.85 85.95 -33.91
CA ASN A 862 52.44 86.68 -32.70
C ASN A 862 53.60 87.49 -32.08
N GLY A 863 54.78 87.49 -32.72
CA GLY A 863 55.93 88.33 -32.37
C GLY A 863 56.65 88.00 -31.06
N LEU A 864 56.28 86.90 -30.39
CA LEU A 864 56.97 86.42 -29.20
C LEU A 864 58.16 85.55 -29.59
N GLU A 865 59.31 85.72 -28.92
CA GLU A 865 60.46 84.85 -29.11
C GLU A 865 60.05 83.39 -28.83
N LEU A 866 60.08 82.55 -29.87
CA LEU A 866 59.90 81.11 -29.72
C LEU A 866 60.96 80.60 -28.71
N PRO A 867 60.58 80.03 -27.55
CA PRO A 867 61.45 79.89 -26.38
C PRO A 867 62.79 79.18 -26.63
N THR A 868 63.83 79.96 -26.92
CA THR A 868 65.09 79.43 -27.46
C THR A 868 66.09 79.08 -26.36
N ALA A 869 66.10 77.80 -25.97
CA ALA A 869 66.94 77.27 -24.89
C ALA A 869 68.10 76.36 -25.37
N LYS A 870 68.95 76.88 -26.27
CA LYS A 870 70.40 76.57 -26.44
C LYS A 870 70.82 75.07 -26.42
N GLY A 871 71.09 74.50 -27.61
CA GLY A 871 71.66 73.15 -27.80
C GLY A 871 73.13 72.98 -27.35
N PRO A 872 73.81 71.86 -27.70
CA PRO A 872 74.55 71.88 -28.97
C PRO A 872 74.83 70.54 -29.72
N SER A 873 75.19 70.68 -31.00
CA SER A 873 76.14 69.86 -31.80
C SER A 873 75.87 68.38 -32.16
N SER A 874 75.78 68.15 -33.48
CA SER A 874 75.72 66.87 -34.18
C SER A 874 77.06 66.41 -34.79
N ARG A 875 77.22 65.12 -35.09
CA ARG A 875 77.97 64.68 -36.29
C ARG A 875 77.62 63.26 -36.77
N SER A 876 77.38 63.12 -38.07
CA SER A 876 77.11 61.86 -38.80
C SER A 876 77.67 61.94 -40.22
N SER A 877 77.85 60.80 -40.90
CA SER A 877 78.32 60.71 -42.29
C SER A 877 78.14 59.31 -42.87
N SER A 878 77.64 59.16 -44.11
CA SER A 878 77.58 57.87 -44.83
C SER A 878 77.19 58.02 -46.30
N GLN A 879 77.78 57.21 -47.20
CA GLN A 879 77.22 56.83 -48.49
C GLN A 879 77.84 55.49 -49.00
N SER A 880 77.38 54.99 -50.16
CA SER A 880 77.43 53.58 -50.62
C SER A 880 78.54 53.28 -51.66
N SER A 881 78.63 52.19 -52.46
CA SER A 881 77.71 51.07 -52.86
C SER A 881 78.46 49.93 -53.63
N HIS A 882 77.73 48.84 -54.01
CA HIS A 882 77.87 47.96 -55.22
C HIS A 882 78.51 46.53 -55.19
N LEU A 883 77.84 45.61 -55.93
CA LEU A 883 78.29 44.45 -56.78
C LEU A 883 78.62 43.01 -56.24
N SER A 884 77.88 42.02 -56.80
CA SER A 884 78.25 40.71 -57.43
C SER A 884 79.01 39.53 -56.76
N LEU A 885 78.53 38.30 -57.10
CA LEU A 885 79.22 36.99 -57.36
C LEU A 885 79.58 35.95 -56.25
N ARG A 886 79.02 34.72 -56.45
CA ARG A 886 79.69 33.38 -56.52
C ARG A 886 80.05 32.53 -55.26
N SER A 887 79.30 31.41 -55.10
CA SER A 887 79.72 30.08 -54.55
C SER A 887 80.04 30.00 -53.02
N PRO A 888 80.50 28.86 -52.42
CA PRO A 888 79.63 28.10 -51.48
C PRO A 888 80.28 27.65 -50.14
N GLU A 889 79.59 26.72 -49.45
CA GLU A 889 79.96 25.97 -48.23
C GLU A 889 79.77 26.63 -46.85
N SER A 890 79.42 25.77 -45.88
CA SER A 890 79.13 26.04 -44.46
C SER A 890 80.43 25.95 -43.61
N PRO A 891 80.44 26.15 -42.27
CA PRO A 891 79.35 26.46 -41.34
C PRO A 891 79.66 27.61 -40.33
N GLY A 892 78.77 27.86 -39.36
CA GLY A 892 79.19 28.46 -38.08
C GLY A 892 78.25 29.49 -37.45
N SER A 893 77.56 29.08 -36.40
CA SER A 893 76.98 29.92 -35.32
C SER A 893 78.04 30.87 -34.69
N PRO A 894 77.70 31.94 -33.93
CA PRO A 894 76.49 31.95 -33.09
C PRO A 894 75.81 33.29 -32.72
N ALA A 895 74.68 33.08 -32.04
CA ALA A 895 74.17 33.87 -30.92
C ALA A 895 73.41 35.16 -31.23
N SER A 896 72.73 35.58 -30.15
CA SER A 896 71.27 35.57 -30.03
C SER A 896 70.75 37.00 -30.21
N PRO A 897 70.14 37.81 -29.30
CA PRO A 897 69.26 37.80 -28.10
C PRO A 897 67.80 38.57 -27.97
N VAL A 898 66.69 38.22 -28.72
CA VAL A 898 65.19 38.43 -28.99
C VAL A 898 64.71 39.62 -29.89
N SER A 899 63.41 39.89 -30.13
CA SER A 899 62.48 40.40 -29.13
C SER A 899 60.97 40.09 -29.37
N ALA A 900 60.51 38.82 -29.25
CA ALA A 900 59.09 38.39 -29.08
C ALA A 900 58.09 38.66 -30.25
N LYS A 901 56.91 38.01 -30.37
CA LYS A 901 56.09 37.33 -29.33
C LYS A 901 55.07 36.34 -29.94
N VAL A 902 54.96 35.13 -29.38
CA VAL A 902 53.71 34.32 -29.20
C VAL A 902 52.74 34.26 -30.41
N LEU A 903 52.56 33.11 -31.09
CA LEU A 903 51.88 31.94 -30.52
C LEU A 903 52.11 30.68 -31.39
N GLN A 904 52.48 29.56 -30.78
CA GLN A 904 52.57 28.26 -31.48
C GLN A 904 51.20 27.60 -31.65
N ILE A 905 50.97 27.03 -32.85
CA ILE A 905 49.89 26.06 -33.11
C ILE A 905 50.23 24.71 -32.43
N SER A 906 49.19 23.96 -32.06
CA SER A 906 49.26 22.65 -31.38
C SER A 906 49.51 21.47 -32.34
N PHE A 907 49.54 20.24 -31.79
CA PHE A 907 49.76 18.93 -32.48
C PHE A 907 51.25 18.69 -32.83
N PRO A 908 51.76 17.42 -32.93
CA PRO A 908 51.11 16.16 -33.32
C PRO A 908 51.03 15.09 -32.18
N GLY A 909 50.47 13.88 -32.39
CA GLY A 909 49.70 13.39 -33.55
C GLY A 909 49.33 11.88 -33.52
N SER A 910 48.66 11.48 -34.60
CA SER A 910 48.34 10.12 -35.11
C SER A 910 49.55 9.16 -35.20
N PRO A 911 49.40 7.82 -35.34
CA PRO A 911 48.38 7.07 -36.12
C PRO A 911 47.73 5.87 -35.34
N THR A 912 46.96 4.89 -35.87
CA THR A 912 46.91 4.33 -37.25
C THR A 912 45.57 3.65 -37.62
N GLU A 913 45.14 3.89 -38.87
CA GLU A 913 44.36 3.10 -39.83
C GLU A 913 43.37 1.97 -39.45
N SER A 914 42.15 2.11 -40.01
CA SER A 914 41.36 1.06 -40.68
C SER A 914 40.64 -0.02 -39.80
N ASN A 915 39.64 -0.76 -40.29
CA ASN A 915 39.03 -0.83 -41.63
C ASN A 915 37.50 -1.10 -41.54
N GLY A 916 36.78 -1.21 -42.68
CA GLY A 916 35.34 -1.51 -42.72
C GLY A 916 34.95 -2.97 -42.37
N SER A 917 33.71 -3.45 -42.57
CA SER A 917 32.54 -2.85 -43.24
C SER A 917 31.24 -3.67 -42.99
N ARG A 918 30.08 -3.13 -43.44
CA ARG A 918 28.82 -3.81 -43.83
C ARG A 918 27.92 -4.50 -42.76
N SER A 919 26.63 -4.17 -42.88
CA SER A 919 25.39 -4.87 -42.43
C SER A 919 25.17 -6.20 -43.21
N PRO A 920 24.11 -7.04 -42.98
CA PRO A 920 22.77 -6.73 -42.41
C PRO A 920 22.04 -7.82 -41.55
N SER A 921 20.78 -7.50 -41.20
CA SER A 921 19.58 -8.37 -41.10
C SER A 921 19.38 -9.42 -39.98
N ASN A 922 18.25 -9.23 -39.28
CA ASN A 922 17.28 -10.17 -38.67
C ASN A 922 17.62 -11.68 -38.53
N GLY A 923 17.38 -12.22 -37.33
CA GLY A 923 17.18 -13.66 -37.07
C GLY A 923 16.40 -13.90 -35.76
N SER A 924 15.30 -14.66 -35.83
CA SER A 924 14.37 -14.89 -34.71
C SER A 924 14.70 -16.13 -33.86
N ASN A 925 14.09 -16.24 -32.67
CA ASN A 925 13.89 -17.48 -31.88
C ASN A 925 15.15 -18.13 -31.27
N SER A 926 15.11 -18.95 -30.20
CA SER A 926 14.10 -19.19 -29.14
C SER A 926 14.72 -20.01 -27.98
N SER A 927 13.91 -20.35 -26.97
CA SER A 927 14.05 -21.51 -26.05
C SER A 927 15.23 -21.58 -25.05
N THR A 928 14.84 -21.44 -23.78
CA THR A 928 15.41 -22.07 -22.55
C THR A 928 15.66 -23.60 -22.72
N PRO A 929 16.58 -24.29 -22.00
CA PRO A 929 16.33 -24.60 -20.58
C PRO A 929 17.52 -24.90 -19.61
N LYS A 930 17.21 -24.87 -18.31
CA LYS A 930 17.71 -25.71 -17.18
C LYS A 930 19.22 -26.07 -17.09
N GLY A 931 19.88 -25.60 -16.02
CA GLY A 931 21.12 -26.17 -15.48
C GLY A 931 21.22 -25.98 -13.95
N LYS A 932 21.60 -27.01 -13.18
CA LYS A 932 21.70 -26.97 -11.71
C LYS A 932 23.11 -26.59 -11.22
N LYS A 933 23.16 -26.07 -9.98
CA LYS A 933 24.18 -26.25 -8.90
C LYS A 933 25.21 -27.40 -9.10
N PRO A 934 26.44 -27.34 -8.54
CA PRO A 934 26.69 -26.84 -7.16
C PRO A 934 28.05 -26.14 -6.85
N SER A 935 28.15 -25.65 -5.60
CA SER A 935 29.38 -25.39 -4.80
C SER A 935 30.43 -24.39 -5.32
N LYS A 936 31.09 -23.60 -4.47
CA LYS A 936 31.06 -23.56 -2.99
C LYS A 936 30.23 -22.40 -2.47
#